data_AF-A0A2N0MDA1-F1
#
_entry.id   AF-A0A2N0MDA1-F1
#
_cell.length_a   1.000
_cell.length_b   1.000
_cell.length_c   1.000
_cell.angle_alpha   90.00
_cell.angle_beta   90.00
_cell.angle_gamma   90.00
#
_symmetry.space_group_name_H-M   'P 1'
#
loop_
_entity.id
_entity.type
_entity.pdbx_description
1 polymer ?
#
loop_
_entity_poly.entity_id
_entity_poly.type
_entity_poly.pdbx_seq_one_letter_code
_entity_poly.pdbx_strand_id
1 'polypeptide(L)'
;MPTRHPDTVPWVEERVDAVVALYQPTKAGEALLRSLDLRQMEGDPGFFGSYGFNEWAGVGEASPIGVMHELGHSYWGGFPVEGRPDLSWDIPADGGLSTAMQSYHQDILTFMAQPPDQFELLRQRLRNLPDISSENTEPVLHNLEADMAYNTAGSLNLVPPILRKYWISFLPAGRFDDWYGAAGWFQSLSPDEVSTAGKWLGFEHLDLRQYPSLDPATPPDEMILTARTVLATEEKERLRDLAYGFDLLIGDPQKEENFEFWRRYLRDKVTLYRDHPDYLAALSISRAGQLASALKFLAAEATGSPAQQAQHLADQLVNEPFLVNFLPVVDNDVLVELFSSGAALPEGKTLQATASFVERLKIFGAKVDSVLHTGRTDPSKGAAELEAFIAETGFDQKDDLRLFFDLFRDRNRTVAKNVTLALSDETVGGLMAPVPFQLRTYLEPSELLPKLGITSASTNTKALRVGIAVLIDEPSGNYQVDEPFLEALYQVMAERVENDALETARLILDSPFPLEGMILAQPEAAATIFSGDIEMALFLATNSDTLLASPWRIIYRLIKADPSLAAEVLAEFHRRGESSLVAESLAYLAYDKDRQGLSPQLPISLEQDGRFLSALLTIEGAPWLEARLGESVELFQQRVAAGEVSPDFLERYRETLEFAAAFLSGGETRTILTGVIRRAFGLS
;
A
#
# COMPACT_ATOMS: atom_id res chain seq x y z
N MET A 1 -12.02 -30.14 -19.30
CA MET A 1 -12.41 -29.83 -17.91
C MET A 1 -11.16 -29.96 -17.07
N PRO A 2 -10.76 -28.94 -16.30
CA PRO A 2 -9.73 -29.10 -15.29
C PRO A 2 -10.18 -30.19 -14.31
N THR A 3 -9.27 -31.09 -13.97
CA THR A 3 -9.57 -32.27 -13.16
C THR A 3 -8.91 -32.08 -11.81
N ARG A 4 -9.71 -32.10 -10.74
CA ARG A 4 -9.24 -32.02 -9.35
C ARG A 4 -8.09 -33.00 -9.13
N HIS A 5 -6.96 -32.53 -8.59
CA HIS A 5 -5.85 -33.43 -8.25
C HIS A 5 -6.35 -34.42 -7.18
N PRO A 6 -6.16 -35.75 -7.36
CA PRO A 6 -6.78 -36.77 -6.51
C PRO A 6 -6.34 -36.76 -5.04
N ASP A 7 -5.33 -35.96 -4.70
CA ASP A 7 -4.71 -35.89 -3.37
C ASP A 7 -5.13 -34.65 -2.56
N THR A 8 -6.23 -33.98 -2.90
CA THR A 8 -6.70 -32.82 -2.11
C THR A 8 -7.10 -33.26 -0.71
N VAL A 9 -6.28 -32.90 0.27
CA VAL A 9 -6.49 -33.18 1.69
C VAL A 9 -7.69 -32.39 2.25
N PRO A 10 -8.44 -32.90 3.25
CA PRO A 10 -9.57 -32.19 3.87
C PRO A 10 -9.24 -30.76 4.31
N TRP A 11 -7.99 -30.51 4.72
CA TRP A 11 -7.49 -29.17 5.05
C TRP A 11 -7.68 -28.16 3.90
N VAL A 12 -7.37 -28.55 2.66
CA VAL A 12 -7.50 -27.67 1.48
C VAL A 12 -8.98 -27.37 1.21
N GLU A 13 -9.86 -28.36 1.36
CA GLU A 13 -11.30 -28.16 1.18
C GLU A 13 -11.85 -27.14 2.19
N GLU A 14 -11.47 -27.25 3.46
CA GLU A 14 -11.89 -26.35 4.54
C GLU A 14 -11.43 -24.90 4.26
N ARG A 15 -10.19 -24.70 3.80
CA ARG A 15 -9.67 -23.37 3.43
C ARG A 15 -10.41 -22.76 2.24
N VAL A 16 -10.69 -23.56 1.20
CA VAL A 16 -11.48 -23.10 0.06
C VAL A 16 -12.92 -22.78 0.49
N ASP A 17 -13.52 -23.57 1.38
CA ASP A 17 -14.85 -23.28 1.94
C ASP A 17 -14.88 -21.96 2.70
N ALA A 18 -13.85 -21.65 3.48
CA ALA A 18 -13.72 -20.36 4.17
C ALA A 18 -13.67 -19.19 3.19
N VAL A 19 -12.83 -19.28 2.16
CA VAL A 19 -12.73 -18.25 1.09
C VAL A 19 -14.07 -18.08 0.37
N VAL A 20 -14.73 -19.17 -0.01
CA VAL A 20 -16.05 -19.14 -0.68
C VAL A 20 -17.10 -18.50 0.22
N ALA A 21 -17.11 -18.80 1.52
CA ALA A 21 -18.04 -18.20 2.48
C ALA A 21 -17.81 -16.69 2.65
N LEU A 22 -16.55 -16.25 2.66
CA LEU A 22 -16.18 -14.84 2.84
C LEU A 22 -16.45 -14.00 1.60
N TYR A 23 -16.04 -14.45 0.41
CA TYR A 23 -16.09 -13.66 -0.82
C TYR A 23 -17.27 -13.97 -1.75
N GLN A 24 -18.00 -15.07 -1.51
CA GLN A 24 -19.21 -15.44 -2.26
C GLN A 24 -19.06 -15.32 -3.79
N PRO A 25 -18.09 -16.01 -4.42
CA PRO A 25 -17.94 -15.97 -5.87
C PRO A 25 -19.20 -16.50 -6.57
N THR A 26 -19.30 -16.31 -7.89
CA THR A 26 -20.37 -16.94 -8.68
C THR A 26 -20.26 -18.47 -8.57
N LYS A 27 -21.32 -19.21 -8.94
CA LYS A 27 -21.25 -20.68 -9.02
C LYS A 27 -20.12 -21.18 -9.92
N ALA A 28 -19.80 -20.44 -10.98
CA ALA A 28 -18.71 -20.77 -11.87
C ALA A 28 -17.35 -20.47 -11.19
N GLY A 29 -17.23 -19.33 -10.50
CA GLY A 29 -16.05 -18.98 -9.72
C GLY A 29 -15.78 -19.97 -8.58
N GLU A 30 -16.80 -20.40 -7.84
CA GLU A 30 -16.68 -21.45 -6.82
C GLU A 30 -16.22 -22.77 -7.45
N ALA A 31 -16.82 -23.19 -8.57
CA ALA A 31 -16.41 -24.40 -9.27
C ALA A 31 -14.95 -24.31 -9.76
N LEU A 32 -14.51 -23.11 -10.17
CA LEU A 32 -13.12 -22.86 -10.53
C LEU A 32 -12.20 -23.06 -9.32
N LEU A 33 -12.46 -22.38 -8.21
CA LEU A 33 -11.65 -22.48 -6.99
C LEU A 33 -11.50 -23.93 -6.51
N ARG A 34 -12.60 -24.69 -6.54
CA ARG A 34 -12.63 -26.10 -6.18
C ARG A 34 -11.91 -27.02 -7.17
N SER A 35 -11.60 -26.53 -8.36
CA SER A 35 -10.87 -27.27 -9.39
C SER A 35 -9.36 -27.03 -9.37
N LEU A 36 -8.90 -25.97 -8.70
CA LEU A 36 -7.49 -25.61 -8.60
C LEU A 36 -6.71 -26.62 -7.74
N ASP A 37 -5.45 -26.86 -8.09
CA ASP A 37 -4.53 -27.68 -7.31
C ASP A 37 -3.88 -26.82 -6.21
N LEU A 38 -4.63 -26.57 -5.15
CA LEU A 38 -4.12 -25.92 -3.94
C LEU A 38 -3.48 -26.96 -3.02
N ARG A 39 -2.27 -26.68 -2.53
CA ARG A 39 -1.46 -27.58 -1.71
C ARG A 39 -1.05 -26.91 -0.40
N GLN A 40 -1.02 -27.69 0.67
CA GLN A 40 -0.46 -27.28 1.95
C GLN A 40 1.07 -27.42 1.91
N MET A 41 1.77 -26.38 2.36
CA MET A 41 3.23 -26.37 2.47
C MET A 41 3.65 -26.75 3.89
N GLU A 42 3.68 -28.06 4.16
CA GLU A 42 4.06 -28.59 5.47
C GLU A 42 5.51 -28.23 5.83
N GLY A 43 5.72 -27.70 7.05
CA GLY A 43 7.04 -27.30 7.52
C GLY A 43 7.53 -25.96 7.00
N ASP A 44 6.75 -25.28 6.15
CA ASP A 44 7.07 -23.94 5.64
C ASP A 44 5.86 -23.00 5.83
N PRO A 45 5.61 -22.52 7.07
CA PRO A 45 4.41 -21.76 7.40
C PRO A 45 4.36 -20.40 6.70
N GLY A 46 5.49 -19.92 6.16
CA GLY A 46 5.61 -18.68 5.42
C GLY A 46 5.62 -18.84 3.90
N PHE A 47 5.54 -20.07 3.38
CA PHE A 47 5.51 -20.26 1.93
C PHE A 47 4.17 -19.85 1.35
N PHE A 48 4.25 -19.03 0.32
CA PHE A 48 3.15 -18.61 -0.53
C PHE A 48 3.68 -18.57 -1.95
N GLY A 49 2.97 -19.24 -2.87
CA GLY A 49 3.36 -19.21 -4.27
C GLY A 49 2.35 -19.88 -5.18
N SER A 50 2.10 -19.25 -6.31
CA SER A 50 1.23 -19.77 -7.37
C SER A 50 2.02 -19.86 -8.67
N TYR A 51 1.78 -20.94 -9.41
CA TYR A 51 2.34 -21.16 -10.74
C TYR A 51 1.29 -21.02 -11.85
N GLY A 52 0.16 -20.39 -11.53
CA GLY A 52 -0.93 -20.08 -12.46
C GLY A 52 -1.98 -21.19 -12.60
N PHE A 53 -3.02 -20.91 -13.38
CA PHE A 53 -4.27 -21.69 -13.44
C PHE A 53 -4.11 -23.17 -13.79
N ASN A 54 -3.18 -23.51 -14.69
CA ASN A 54 -2.98 -24.89 -15.14
C ASN A 54 -1.93 -25.65 -14.31
N GLU A 55 -1.40 -25.03 -13.26
CA GLU A 55 -0.40 -25.60 -12.38
C GLU A 55 -0.97 -25.76 -10.96
N TRP A 56 -0.16 -25.48 -9.94
CA TRP A 56 -0.53 -25.60 -8.54
C TRP A 56 -0.24 -24.30 -7.79
N ALA A 57 -0.93 -24.12 -6.67
CA ALA A 57 -0.66 -23.07 -5.71
C ALA A 57 -0.32 -23.70 -4.36
N GLY A 58 0.69 -23.17 -3.68
CA GLY A 58 1.14 -23.59 -2.37
C GLY A 58 0.83 -22.52 -1.33
N VAL A 59 0.24 -22.95 -0.21
CA VAL A 59 -0.01 -22.09 0.95
C VAL A 59 0.50 -22.77 2.21
N GLY A 60 1.23 -22.01 3.03
CA GLY A 60 1.61 -22.39 4.39
C GLY A 60 0.42 -22.29 5.35
N GLU A 61 0.65 -21.78 6.56
CA GLU A 61 -0.39 -21.59 7.59
C GLU A 61 -1.18 -20.28 7.39
N ALA A 62 -1.70 -20.13 6.18
CA ALA A 62 -2.35 -18.94 5.68
C ALA A 62 -3.66 -18.62 6.43
N SER A 63 -3.89 -17.33 6.67
CA SER A 63 -5.22 -16.80 6.92
C SER A 63 -6.02 -16.75 5.60
N PRO A 64 -7.36 -16.63 5.65
CA PRO A 64 -8.18 -16.64 4.44
C PRO A 64 -7.77 -15.63 3.35
N ILE A 65 -7.25 -14.46 3.75
CA ILE A 65 -6.68 -13.48 2.83
C ILE A 65 -5.50 -14.03 2.03
N GLY A 66 -4.55 -14.71 2.69
CA GLY A 66 -3.39 -15.32 2.02
C GLY A 66 -3.79 -16.46 1.09
N VAL A 67 -4.81 -17.24 1.45
CA VAL A 67 -5.37 -18.26 0.56
C VAL A 67 -6.01 -17.61 -0.68
N MET A 68 -6.81 -16.56 -0.48
CA MET A 68 -7.46 -15.85 -1.59
C MET A 68 -6.42 -15.20 -2.53
N HIS A 69 -5.33 -14.64 -1.98
CA HIS A 69 -4.23 -14.08 -2.77
C HIS A 69 -3.65 -15.09 -3.76
N GLU A 70 -3.26 -16.28 -3.27
CA GLU A 70 -2.69 -17.34 -4.14
C GLU A 70 -3.69 -17.91 -5.15
N LEU A 71 -4.96 -18.01 -4.74
CA LEU A 71 -6.03 -18.41 -5.65
C LEU A 71 -6.33 -17.32 -6.69
N GLY A 72 -6.08 -16.05 -6.36
CA GLY A 72 -6.15 -14.91 -7.29
C GLY A 72 -5.17 -15.05 -8.44
N HIS A 73 -3.89 -15.38 -8.16
CA HIS A 73 -2.91 -15.72 -9.20
C HIS A 73 -3.33 -16.92 -10.07
N SER A 74 -4.01 -17.88 -9.44
CA SER A 74 -4.46 -19.10 -10.08
C SER A 74 -5.73 -18.90 -10.92
N TYR A 75 -6.35 -17.72 -10.89
CA TYR A 75 -7.55 -17.42 -11.67
C TYR A 75 -7.28 -17.36 -13.19
N TRP A 76 -6.12 -16.85 -13.57
CA TRP A 76 -5.81 -16.44 -14.94
C TRP A 76 -5.74 -17.62 -15.92
N GLY A 77 -6.76 -17.72 -16.79
CA GLY A 77 -6.96 -18.86 -17.68
C GLY A 77 -8.24 -19.67 -17.39
N GLY A 78 -8.88 -19.43 -16.24
CA GLY A 78 -10.12 -20.10 -15.84
C GLY A 78 -11.35 -19.71 -16.66
N PHE A 79 -11.37 -18.50 -17.21
CA PHE A 79 -12.48 -17.97 -18.00
C PHE A 79 -11.99 -17.17 -19.22
N PRO A 80 -12.76 -17.12 -20.32
CA PRO A 80 -12.49 -16.18 -21.40
C PRO A 80 -12.68 -14.73 -20.94
N VAL A 81 -12.04 -13.78 -21.63
CA VAL A 81 -12.29 -12.35 -21.42
C VAL A 81 -13.61 -11.97 -22.10
N GLU A 82 -14.56 -11.43 -21.34
CA GLU A 82 -15.89 -11.11 -21.85
C GLU A 82 -15.81 -10.09 -22.99
N GLY A 83 -16.49 -10.39 -24.11
CA GLY A 83 -16.50 -9.53 -25.29
C GLY A 83 -15.17 -9.45 -26.07
N ARG A 84 -14.13 -10.21 -25.69
CA ARG A 84 -12.80 -10.18 -26.31
C ARG A 84 -12.30 -11.58 -26.70
N PRO A 85 -12.96 -12.24 -27.68
CA PRO A 85 -12.55 -13.58 -28.14
C PRO A 85 -11.19 -13.59 -28.88
N ASP A 86 -10.65 -12.41 -29.17
CA ASP A 86 -9.31 -12.22 -29.75
C ASP A 86 -8.18 -12.41 -28.74
N LEU A 87 -8.47 -12.34 -27.43
CA LEU A 87 -7.48 -12.49 -26.37
C LEU A 87 -7.36 -13.95 -25.93
N SER A 88 -6.12 -14.46 -25.87
CA SER A 88 -5.79 -15.77 -25.32
C SER A 88 -4.96 -15.66 -24.04
N TRP A 89 -5.22 -16.59 -23.11
CA TRP A 89 -4.45 -16.83 -21.89
C TRP A 89 -3.24 -17.74 -22.09
N ASP A 90 -3.06 -18.30 -23.29
CA ASP A 90 -1.93 -19.17 -23.60
C ASP A 90 -0.61 -18.41 -23.47
N ILE A 91 0.33 -18.98 -22.71
CA ILE A 91 1.69 -18.46 -22.57
C ILE A 91 2.45 -18.71 -23.88
N PRO A 92 3.03 -17.68 -24.52
CA PRO A 92 3.81 -17.87 -25.74
C PRO A 92 5.07 -18.70 -25.49
N ALA A 93 5.63 -19.27 -26.56
CA ALA A 93 6.76 -20.21 -26.45
C ALA A 93 8.07 -19.57 -25.91
N ASP A 94 8.16 -18.24 -25.89
CA ASP A 94 9.29 -17.50 -25.33
C ASP A 94 9.16 -17.25 -23.81
N GLY A 95 8.05 -17.70 -23.20
CA GLY A 95 7.78 -17.52 -21.77
C GLY A 95 7.29 -16.13 -21.39
N GLY A 96 6.93 -15.29 -22.38
CA GLY A 96 6.35 -13.97 -22.13
C GLY A 96 4.91 -14.03 -21.60
N LEU A 97 4.32 -12.86 -21.35
CA LEU A 97 2.91 -12.76 -20.95
C LEU A 97 1.98 -13.16 -22.10
N SER A 98 0.86 -13.82 -21.76
CA SER A 98 -0.22 -14.08 -22.71
C SER A 98 -0.87 -12.78 -23.18
N THR A 99 -1.51 -12.80 -24.36
CA THR A 99 -2.19 -11.59 -24.90
C THR A 99 -3.28 -11.05 -23.96
N ALA A 100 -3.97 -11.93 -23.24
CA ALA A 100 -4.97 -11.53 -22.26
C ALA A 100 -4.34 -10.88 -21.02
N MET A 101 -3.21 -11.40 -20.54
CA MET A 101 -2.49 -10.79 -19.41
C MET A 101 -1.88 -9.44 -19.78
N GLN A 102 -1.29 -9.32 -20.98
CA GLN A 102 -0.82 -8.03 -21.51
C GLN A 102 -1.96 -6.99 -21.58
N SER A 103 -3.13 -7.42 -22.06
CA SER A 103 -4.32 -6.55 -22.11
C SER A 103 -4.80 -6.17 -20.71
N TYR A 104 -4.75 -7.09 -19.74
CA TYR A 104 -5.11 -6.82 -18.35
C TYR A 104 -4.18 -5.79 -17.71
N HIS A 105 -2.86 -5.96 -17.87
CA HIS A 105 -1.85 -5.01 -17.41
C HIS A 105 -2.06 -3.62 -18.01
N GLN A 106 -2.29 -3.55 -19.32
CA GLN A 106 -2.55 -2.28 -19.99
C GLN A 106 -3.82 -1.60 -19.44
N ASP A 107 -4.89 -2.37 -19.22
CA ASP A 107 -6.15 -1.85 -18.66
C ASP A 107 -5.99 -1.37 -17.21
N ILE A 108 -5.12 -2.00 -16.42
CA ILE A 108 -4.74 -1.53 -15.07
C ILE A 108 -4.06 -0.16 -15.14
N LEU A 109 -3.06 -0.02 -16.01
CA LEU A 109 -2.34 1.25 -16.17
C LEU A 109 -3.28 2.35 -16.69
N THR A 110 -4.18 2.01 -17.63
CA THR A 110 -5.21 2.92 -18.09
C THR A 110 -6.16 3.31 -16.96
N PHE A 111 -6.60 2.36 -16.12
CA PHE A 111 -7.44 2.63 -14.95
C PHE A 111 -6.78 3.64 -14.00
N MET A 112 -5.48 3.48 -13.70
CA MET A 112 -4.74 4.38 -12.81
C MET A 112 -4.70 5.83 -13.30
N ALA A 113 -4.73 6.01 -14.62
CA ALA A 113 -4.67 7.32 -15.26
C ALA A 113 -6.03 7.96 -15.51
N GLN A 114 -7.16 7.25 -15.29
CA GLN A 114 -8.51 7.79 -15.52
C GLN A 114 -8.87 8.97 -14.61
N PRO A 115 -9.85 9.81 -15.01
CA PRO A 115 -10.41 10.87 -14.16
C PRO A 115 -10.86 10.35 -12.78
N PRO A 116 -10.68 11.13 -11.70
CA PRO A 116 -11.16 10.77 -10.38
C PRO A 116 -12.68 10.64 -10.39
N ASP A 117 -13.17 9.45 -10.07
CA ASP A 117 -14.58 9.09 -10.01
C ASP A 117 -14.84 8.33 -8.68
N GLN A 118 -15.92 7.56 -8.62
CA GLN A 118 -16.23 6.72 -7.46
C GLN A 118 -15.14 5.66 -7.14
N PHE A 119 -14.29 5.30 -8.11
CA PHE A 119 -13.19 4.33 -7.92
C PHE A 119 -11.89 5.01 -7.45
N GLU A 120 -11.89 6.32 -7.18
CA GLU A 120 -10.68 7.03 -6.71
C GLU A 120 -10.20 6.50 -5.35
N LEU A 121 -11.07 5.95 -4.50
CA LEU A 121 -10.66 5.27 -3.26
C LEU A 121 -9.70 4.10 -3.55
N LEU A 122 -10.01 3.28 -4.55
CA LEU A 122 -9.14 2.18 -4.98
C LEU A 122 -7.85 2.72 -5.61
N ARG A 123 -7.94 3.71 -6.52
CA ARG A 123 -6.72 4.30 -7.14
C ARG A 123 -5.80 4.92 -6.08
N GLN A 124 -6.35 5.60 -5.07
CA GLN A 124 -5.57 6.18 -3.96
C GLN A 124 -4.84 5.10 -3.18
N ARG A 125 -5.51 3.99 -2.85
CA ARG A 125 -4.84 2.84 -2.22
C ARG A 125 -3.69 2.31 -3.07
N LEU A 126 -3.90 2.16 -4.38
CA LEU A 126 -2.87 1.67 -5.30
C LEU A 126 -1.68 2.65 -5.43
N ARG A 127 -1.92 3.96 -5.45
CA ARG A 127 -0.85 4.98 -5.46
C ARG A 127 -0.05 5.03 -4.16
N ASN A 128 -0.59 4.49 -3.06
CA ASN A 128 0.07 4.42 -1.77
C ASN A 128 0.78 3.08 -1.52
N LEU A 129 0.80 2.17 -2.50
CA LEU A 129 1.62 0.97 -2.43
C LEU A 129 3.11 1.37 -2.36
N PRO A 130 3.95 0.59 -1.66
CA PRO A 130 5.38 0.87 -1.61
C PRO A 130 6.05 0.59 -2.97
N ASP A 131 7.14 1.28 -3.24
CA ASP A 131 8.04 1.05 -4.39
C ASP A 131 7.37 1.17 -5.78
N ILE A 132 6.21 1.81 -5.84
CA ILE A 132 5.47 2.06 -7.07
C ILE A 132 6.04 3.26 -7.82
N SER A 133 6.27 3.07 -9.12
CA SER A 133 6.55 4.16 -10.06
C SER A 133 6.18 3.74 -11.49
N SER A 134 6.26 4.67 -12.42
CA SER A 134 6.21 4.38 -13.85
C SER A 134 7.37 3.51 -14.34
N GLU A 135 8.48 3.45 -13.60
CA GLU A 135 9.60 2.53 -13.84
C GLU A 135 9.39 1.16 -13.16
N ASN A 136 8.61 1.12 -12.08
CA ASN A 136 8.24 -0.10 -11.35
C ASN A 136 6.71 -0.22 -11.17
N THR A 137 6.07 -0.82 -12.18
CA THR A 137 4.61 -1.06 -12.18
C THR A 137 4.20 -2.33 -11.43
N GLU A 138 5.16 -3.18 -11.06
CA GLU A 138 4.91 -4.51 -10.49
C GLU A 138 3.99 -4.47 -9.26
N PRO A 139 4.15 -3.54 -8.28
CA PRO A 139 3.31 -3.55 -7.09
C PRO A 139 1.81 -3.41 -7.40
N VAL A 140 1.46 -2.57 -8.40
CA VAL A 140 0.05 -2.38 -8.81
C VAL A 140 -0.47 -3.57 -9.59
N LEU A 141 0.34 -4.10 -10.52
CA LEU A 141 -0.03 -5.25 -11.33
C LEU A 141 -0.27 -6.47 -10.44
N HIS A 142 0.69 -6.79 -9.58
CA HIS A 142 0.61 -7.89 -8.63
C HIS A 142 -0.61 -7.74 -7.70
N ASN A 143 -0.84 -6.55 -7.14
CA ASN A 143 -1.97 -6.32 -6.25
C ASN A 143 -3.32 -6.54 -6.95
N LEU A 144 -3.50 -6.06 -8.19
CA LEU A 144 -4.75 -6.27 -8.92
C LEU A 144 -4.86 -7.66 -9.56
N GLU A 145 -3.76 -8.40 -9.69
CA GLU A 145 -3.77 -9.81 -10.06
C GLU A 145 -4.26 -10.70 -8.93
N ALA A 146 -3.72 -10.51 -7.73
CA ALA A 146 -3.92 -11.40 -6.60
C ALA A 146 -5.09 -10.99 -5.70
N ASP A 147 -5.24 -9.68 -5.46
CA ASP A 147 -6.05 -9.16 -4.37
C ASP A 147 -7.36 -8.51 -4.84
N MET A 148 -7.77 -8.64 -6.10
CA MET A 148 -9.00 -8.00 -6.59
C MET A 148 -10.23 -8.37 -5.74
N ALA A 149 -10.40 -9.64 -5.39
CA ALA A 149 -11.51 -10.08 -4.54
C ALA A 149 -11.42 -9.50 -3.12
N TYR A 150 -10.21 -9.43 -2.55
CA TYR A 150 -9.95 -8.82 -1.24
C TYR A 150 -10.24 -7.31 -1.24
N ASN A 151 -9.75 -6.62 -2.26
CA ASN A 151 -9.91 -5.19 -2.46
C ASN A 151 -11.36 -4.80 -2.66
N THR A 152 -12.15 -5.66 -3.30
CA THR A 152 -13.55 -5.38 -3.68
C THR A 152 -14.58 -6.08 -2.79
N ALA A 153 -14.16 -6.73 -1.70
CA ALA A 153 -15.06 -7.53 -0.85
C ALA A 153 -15.84 -8.62 -1.64
N GLY A 154 -15.26 -9.13 -2.72
CA GLY A 154 -15.91 -10.07 -3.66
C GLY A 154 -17.02 -9.43 -4.52
N SER A 155 -17.06 -8.09 -4.61
CA SER A 155 -18.14 -7.34 -5.27
C SER A 155 -17.72 -6.82 -6.65
N LEU A 156 -18.29 -7.38 -7.72
CA LEU A 156 -18.04 -6.92 -9.09
C LEU A 156 -18.45 -5.44 -9.29
N ASN A 157 -19.43 -4.95 -8.52
CA ASN A 157 -19.82 -3.54 -8.55
C ASN A 157 -18.67 -2.60 -8.14
N LEU A 158 -17.78 -3.06 -7.26
CA LEU A 158 -16.59 -2.31 -6.83
C LEU A 158 -15.39 -2.50 -7.78
N VAL A 159 -15.46 -3.44 -8.73
CA VAL A 159 -14.46 -3.57 -9.80
C VAL A 159 -14.65 -2.45 -10.83
N PRO A 160 -13.58 -1.70 -11.19
CA PRO A 160 -13.66 -0.64 -12.20
C PRO A 160 -14.18 -1.14 -13.54
N PRO A 161 -15.00 -0.35 -14.29
CA PRO A 161 -15.62 -0.78 -15.55
C PRO A 161 -14.64 -1.44 -16.54
N ILE A 162 -13.47 -0.82 -16.74
CA ILE A 162 -12.44 -1.32 -17.65
C ILE A 162 -11.93 -2.72 -17.28
N LEU A 163 -11.97 -3.10 -16.00
CA LEU A 163 -11.49 -4.39 -15.50
C LEU A 163 -12.60 -5.44 -15.37
N ARG A 164 -13.89 -5.06 -15.39
CA ARG A 164 -15.02 -5.99 -15.14
C ARG A 164 -15.04 -7.18 -16.09
N LYS A 165 -14.65 -6.98 -17.36
CA LYS A 165 -14.62 -8.03 -18.39
C LYS A 165 -13.72 -9.24 -18.04
N TYR A 166 -12.74 -9.05 -17.16
CA TYR A 166 -11.86 -10.11 -16.69
C TYR A 166 -12.44 -10.87 -15.49
N TRP A 167 -13.31 -10.24 -14.70
CA TRP A 167 -13.76 -10.74 -13.39
C TRP A 167 -15.24 -11.15 -13.35
N ILE A 168 -16.05 -10.81 -14.36
CA ILE A 168 -17.51 -11.02 -14.39
C ILE A 168 -17.94 -12.48 -14.25
N SER A 169 -17.11 -13.44 -14.66
CA SER A 169 -17.38 -14.87 -14.47
C SER A 169 -17.06 -15.34 -13.06
N PHE A 170 -16.20 -14.63 -12.33
CA PHE A 170 -15.72 -15.00 -11.01
C PHE A 170 -16.51 -14.33 -9.88
N LEU A 171 -16.69 -13.01 -9.95
CA LEU A 171 -17.35 -12.20 -8.93
C LEU A 171 -18.81 -11.93 -9.32
N PRO A 172 -19.78 -12.11 -8.41
CA PRO A 172 -21.14 -11.61 -8.63
C PRO A 172 -21.17 -10.09 -8.49
N ALA A 173 -22.32 -9.46 -8.82
CA ALA A 173 -22.53 -8.02 -8.57
C ALA A 173 -22.09 -7.59 -7.16
N GLY A 174 -22.33 -8.45 -6.15
CA GLY A 174 -21.77 -8.35 -4.82
C GLY A 174 -22.69 -7.71 -3.79
N ARG A 175 -22.16 -7.44 -2.59
CA ARG A 175 -22.91 -6.94 -1.42
C ARG A 175 -22.99 -5.41 -1.36
N PHE A 176 -22.18 -4.73 -2.16
CA PHE A 176 -22.08 -3.28 -2.21
C PHE A 176 -22.42 -2.80 -3.61
N ASP A 177 -23.21 -1.74 -3.71
CA ASP A 177 -23.57 -1.14 -4.99
C ASP A 177 -22.49 -0.20 -5.54
N ASP A 178 -21.78 0.50 -4.64
CA ASP A 178 -20.72 1.44 -4.95
C ASP A 178 -19.68 1.57 -3.83
N TRP A 179 -18.56 2.22 -4.17
CA TRP A 179 -17.42 2.40 -3.26
C TRP A 179 -17.72 3.32 -2.07
N TYR A 180 -18.55 4.33 -2.25
CA TYR A 180 -18.83 5.31 -1.18
C TYR A 180 -19.72 4.69 -0.11
N GLY A 181 -20.74 3.93 -0.50
CA GLY A 181 -21.56 3.15 0.42
C GLY A 181 -20.74 2.06 1.14
N ALA A 182 -19.83 1.40 0.43
CA ALA A 182 -18.93 0.40 1.02
C ALA A 182 -17.98 1.02 2.07
N ALA A 183 -17.36 2.15 1.75
CA ALA A 183 -16.50 2.89 2.66
C ALA A 183 -17.28 3.48 3.85
N GLY A 184 -18.46 4.04 3.61
CA GLY A 184 -19.35 4.54 4.67
C GLY A 184 -19.79 3.43 5.63
N TRP A 185 -20.11 2.24 5.10
CA TRP A 185 -20.40 1.06 5.93
C TRP A 185 -19.20 0.72 6.81
N PHE A 186 -17.99 0.66 6.25
CA PHE A 186 -16.78 0.35 7.01
C PHE A 186 -16.50 1.38 8.13
N GLN A 187 -16.70 2.68 7.85
CA GLN A 187 -16.57 3.74 8.84
C GLN A 187 -17.62 3.67 9.96
N SER A 188 -18.77 3.05 9.70
CA SER A 188 -19.84 2.89 10.69
C SER A 188 -19.59 1.74 11.69
N LEU A 189 -18.62 0.88 11.41
CA LEU A 189 -18.30 -0.28 12.24
C LEU A 189 -17.69 0.13 13.58
N SER A 190 -17.98 -0.65 14.63
CA SER A 190 -17.25 -0.56 15.89
C SER A 190 -15.79 -1.00 15.73
N PRO A 191 -14.86 -0.60 16.63
CA PRO A 191 -13.46 -1.03 16.56
C PRO A 191 -13.26 -2.55 16.43
N ASP A 192 -14.06 -3.35 17.14
CA ASP A 192 -14.00 -4.82 17.07
C ASP A 192 -14.47 -5.36 15.71
N GLU A 193 -15.45 -4.70 15.11
CA GLU A 193 -15.96 -5.03 13.77
C GLU A 193 -14.98 -4.61 12.67
N VAL A 194 -14.32 -3.45 12.82
CA VAL A 194 -13.22 -3.04 11.94
C VAL A 194 -12.09 -4.06 11.98
N SER A 195 -11.67 -4.49 13.18
CA SER A 195 -10.65 -5.53 13.33
C SER A 195 -11.08 -6.86 12.70
N THR A 196 -12.35 -7.24 12.85
CA THR A 196 -12.90 -8.45 12.22
C THR A 196 -12.92 -8.33 10.70
N ALA A 197 -13.40 -7.19 10.17
CA ALA A 197 -13.48 -6.92 8.74
C ALA A 197 -12.10 -6.93 8.09
N GLY A 198 -11.10 -6.29 8.69
CA GLY A 198 -9.74 -6.24 8.16
C GLY A 198 -8.98 -7.58 8.16
N LYS A 199 -9.54 -8.65 8.73
CA LYS A 199 -8.99 -10.01 8.57
C LYS A 199 -9.28 -10.63 7.19
N TRP A 200 -10.21 -10.06 6.43
CA TRP A 200 -10.65 -10.61 5.13
C TRP A 200 -11.07 -9.56 4.08
N LEU A 201 -11.26 -8.30 4.47
CA LEU A 201 -11.48 -7.17 3.58
C LEU A 201 -10.24 -6.29 3.55
N GLY A 202 -10.02 -5.57 2.45
CA GLY A 202 -8.93 -4.60 2.30
C GLY A 202 -9.29 -3.15 2.56
N PHE A 203 -10.35 -2.88 3.33
CA PHE A 203 -10.90 -1.53 3.51
C PHE A 203 -10.13 -0.71 4.56
N GLU A 204 -9.46 -1.36 5.51
CA GLU A 204 -8.52 -0.77 6.46
C GLU A 204 -7.29 -0.13 5.80
N HIS A 205 -7.01 -0.51 4.55
CA HIS A 205 -5.94 0.09 3.75
C HIS A 205 -6.40 1.31 2.93
N LEU A 206 -7.67 1.70 3.00
CA LEU A 206 -8.16 2.92 2.34
C LEU A 206 -7.78 4.16 3.15
N ASP A 207 -7.33 5.22 2.48
CA ASP A 207 -7.20 6.53 3.11
C ASP A 207 -8.56 7.24 3.13
N LEU A 208 -9.23 7.15 4.27
CA LEU A 208 -10.56 7.71 4.47
C LEU A 208 -10.55 9.09 5.15
N ARG A 209 -9.38 9.70 5.37
CA ARG A 209 -9.26 11.00 6.07
C ARG A 209 -10.04 12.11 5.35
N GLN A 210 -10.11 12.05 4.03
CA GLN A 210 -10.86 13.01 3.20
C GLN A 210 -12.34 12.64 2.99
N TYR A 211 -12.86 11.61 3.67
CA TYR A 211 -14.22 11.10 3.48
C TYR A 211 -14.97 10.86 4.81
N PRO A 212 -15.02 11.79 5.78
CA PRO A 212 -15.55 11.47 7.12
C PRO A 212 -17.07 11.42 7.25
N SER A 213 -17.82 11.67 6.17
CA SER A 213 -19.28 11.80 6.18
C SER A 213 -19.97 11.00 5.08
N LEU A 214 -19.44 9.81 4.76
CA LEU A 214 -20.07 8.93 3.77
C LEU A 214 -21.30 8.26 4.37
N ASP A 215 -22.41 8.27 3.61
CA ASP A 215 -23.60 7.53 3.97
C ASP A 215 -23.31 6.02 3.88
N PRO A 216 -23.55 5.24 4.95
CA PRO A 216 -23.23 3.82 4.94
C PRO A 216 -24.20 3.04 4.06
N ALA A 217 -23.67 2.12 3.26
CA ALA A 217 -24.47 1.04 2.69
C ALA A 217 -25.00 0.13 3.80
N THR A 218 -26.09 -0.60 3.50
CA THR A 218 -26.63 -1.65 4.37
C THR A 218 -26.38 -3.01 3.72
N PRO A 219 -25.16 -3.60 3.86
CA PRO A 219 -24.91 -4.95 3.37
C PRO A 219 -25.74 -5.97 4.18
N PRO A 220 -25.80 -7.25 3.76
CA PRO A 220 -26.58 -8.27 4.47
C PRO A 220 -26.23 -8.36 5.97
N ASP A 221 -27.24 -8.33 6.84
CA ASP A 221 -27.11 -8.31 8.31
C ASP A 221 -26.18 -9.41 8.87
N GLU A 222 -26.13 -10.57 8.20
CA GLU A 222 -25.33 -11.73 8.62
C GLU A 222 -23.86 -11.68 8.17
N MET A 223 -23.42 -10.65 7.42
CA MET A 223 -22.08 -10.57 6.85
C MET A 223 -20.97 -10.65 7.91
N ILE A 224 -21.02 -9.79 8.93
CA ILE A 224 -20.01 -9.79 10.01
C ILE A 224 -20.14 -11.05 10.87
N LEU A 225 -21.37 -11.52 11.13
CA LEU A 225 -21.58 -12.73 11.93
C LEU A 225 -21.01 -13.99 11.23
N THR A 226 -21.23 -14.09 9.92
CA THR A 226 -20.66 -15.15 9.07
C THR A 226 -19.14 -15.06 9.09
N ALA A 227 -18.58 -13.87 8.87
CA ALA A 227 -17.13 -13.67 8.91
C ALA A 227 -16.54 -14.08 10.26
N ARG A 228 -17.13 -13.68 11.39
CA ARG A 228 -16.70 -14.10 12.74
C ARG A 228 -16.69 -15.62 12.89
N THR A 229 -17.73 -16.29 12.40
CA THR A 229 -17.85 -17.75 12.49
C THR A 229 -16.79 -18.46 11.66
N VAL A 230 -16.58 -18.01 10.42
CA VAL A 230 -15.56 -18.56 9.52
C VAL A 230 -14.16 -18.31 10.11
N LEU A 231 -13.86 -17.07 10.49
CA LEU A 231 -12.56 -16.70 11.05
C LEU A 231 -12.26 -17.48 12.34
N ALA A 232 -13.23 -17.65 13.25
CA ALA A 232 -13.01 -18.45 14.46
C ALA A 232 -12.68 -19.93 14.17
N THR A 233 -13.21 -20.50 13.10
CA THR A 233 -12.85 -21.85 12.63
C THR A 233 -11.43 -21.84 12.06
N GLU A 234 -11.11 -20.88 11.20
CA GLU A 234 -9.79 -20.74 10.57
C GLU A 234 -8.67 -20.51 11.60
N GLU A 235 -8.91 -19.69 12.61
CA GLU A 235 -8.00 -19.43 13.73
C GLU A 235 -7.69 -20.72 14.52
N LYS A 236 -8.70 -21.55 14.78
CA LYS A 236 -8.52 -22.85 15.43
C LYS A 236 -7.72 -23.80 14.55
N GLU A 237 -8.06 -23.91 13.28
CA GLU A 237 -7.29 -24.77 12.37
C GLU A 237 -5.83 -24.30 12.25
N ARG A 238 -5.53 -22.99 12.25
CA ARG A 238 -4.15 -22.47 12.30
C ARG A 238 -3.40 -22.82 13.58
N LEU A 239 -4.07 -23.05 14.71
CA LEU A 239 -3.44 -23.61 15.92
C LEU A 239 -3.19 -25.11 15.79
N ARG A 240 -4.12 -25.83 15.15
CA ARG A 240 -3.98 -27.26 14.86
C ARG A 240 -2.83 -27.53 13.90
N ASP A 241 -2.69 -26.70 12.86
CA ASP A 241 -1.62 -26.76 11.86
C ASP A 241 -0.26 -26.60 12.53
N LEU A 242 -0.11 -25.59 13.40
CA LEU A 242 1.09 -25.42 14.22
C LEU A 242 1.41 -26.70 15.00
N ALA A 243 0.43 -27.30 15.66
CA ALA A 243 0.63 -28.51 16.45
C ALA A 243 1.03 -29.73 15.60
N TYR A 244 0.47 -29.83 14.40
CA TYR A 244 0.77 -30.92 13.46
C TYR A 244 2.15 -30.77 12.82
N GLY A 245 2.50 -29.56 12.40
CA GLY A 245 3.74 -29.25 11.69
C GLY A 245 4.93 -28.91 12.58
N PHE A 246 4.75 -28.70 13.89
CA PHE A 246 5.80 -28.14 14.76
C PHE A 246 7.15 -28.88 14.68
N ASP A 247 7.12 -30.21 14.67
CA ASP A 247 8.34 -31.02 14.63
C ASP A 247 9.14 -30.84 13.32
N LEU A 248 8.50 -30.40 12.23
CA LEU A 248 9.17 -30.04 10.96
C LEU A 248 9.90 -28.70 11.05
N LEU A 249 9.47 -27.81 11.94
CA LEU A 249 10.06 -26.49 12.14
C LEU A 249 11.32 -26.54 13.03
N ILE A 250 11.61 -27.67 13.65
CA ILE A 250 12.74 -27.88 14.55
C ILE A 250 14.00 -28.22 13.75
N GLY A 251 15.12 -27.55 13.99
CA GLY A 251 16.36 -27.82 13.29
C GLY A 251 17.56 -27.00 13.76
N ASP A 252 18.61 -27.00 12.93
CA ASP A 252 19.83 -26.23 13.16
C ASP A 252 19.63 -24.76 12.70
N PRO A 253 20.36 -23.79 13.28
CA PRO A 253 20.33 -22.40 12.85
C PRO A 253 20.61 -22.25 11.35
N GLN A 254 19.80 -21.44 10.66
CA GLN A 254 20.04 -21.02 9.28
C GLN A 254 20.80 -19.68 9.25
N LYS A 255 21.58 -19.47 8.17
CA LYS A 255 22.37 -18.23 7.98
C LYS A 255 21.50 -17.03 7.64
N GLU A 256 20.43 -17.27 6.89
CA GLU A 256 19.45 -16.27 6.44
C GLU A 256 18.12 -16.63 7.10
N GLU A 257 17.70 -15.83 8.07
CA GLU A 257 16.43 -16.01 8.77
C GLU A 257 15.69 -14.68 8.83
N ASN A 258 14.44 -14.68 8.38
CA ASN A 258 13.58 -13.52 8.49
C ASN A 258 12.99 -13.46 9.91
N PHE A 259 13.70 -12.79 10.82
CA PHE A 259 13.29 -12.68 12.22
C PHE A 259 11.95 -11.97 12.40
N GLU A 260 11.65 -10.99 11.56
CA GLU A 260 10.38 -10.25 11.61
C GLU A 260 9.21 -11.18 11.29
N PHE A 261 9.33 -11.98 10.23
CA PHE A 261 8.35 -13.01 9.87
C PHE A 261 8.09 -13.94 11.05
N TRP A 262 9.14 -14.57 11.62
CA TRP A 262 8.97 -15.55 12.68
C TRP A 262 8.41 -14.95 13.97
N ARG A 263 8.85 -13.74 14.32
CA ARG A 263 8.28 -13.00 15.45
C ARG A 263 6.80 -12.72 15.23
N ARG A 264 6.41 -12.24 14.05
CA ARG A 264 5.00 -11.96 13.71
C ARG A 264 4.17 -13.24 13.73
N TYR A 265 4.67 -14.30 13.10
CA TYR A 265 4.04 -15.61 13.06
C TYR A 265 3.79 -16.17 14.47
N LEU A 266 4.80 -16.21 15.33
CA LEU A 266 4.64 -16.75 16.69
C LEU A 266 3.78 -15.86 17.60
N ARG A 267 3.82 -14.53 17.43
CA ARG A 267 2.93 -13.59 18.14
C ARG A 267 1.47 -13.76 17.72
N ASP A 268 1.22 -14.00 16.44
CA ASP A 268 -0.09 -14.40 15.95
C ASP A 268 -0.56 -15.67 16.68
N LYS A 269 0.27 -16.72 16.79
CA LYS A 269 -0.11 -17.94 17.53
C LYS A 269 -0.43 -17.71 19.02
N VAL A 270 0.32 -16.83 19.69
CA VAL A 270 0.00 -16.44 21.07
C VAL A 270 -1.36 -15.72 21.16
N THR A 271 -1.66 -14.87 20.17
CA THR A 271 -2.95 -14.18 20.09
C THR A 271 -4.09 -15.18 19.85
N LEU A 272 -3.93 -16.09 18.89
CA LEU A 272 -4.89 -17.16 18.62
C LEU A 272 -5.14 -18.04 19.86
N TYR A 273 -4.09 -18.36 20.62
CA TYR A 273 -4.24 -19.11 21.86
C TYR A 273 -5.04 -18.32 22.91
N ARG A 274 -4.84 -17.01 23.02
CA ARG A 274 -5.62 -16.16 23.94
C ARG A 274 -7.11 -16.19 23.61
N ASP A 275 -7.44 -16.21 22.33
CA ASP A 275 -8.82 -16.22 21.84
C ASP A 275 -9.46 -17.62 21.94
N HIS A 276 -8.65 -18.69 21.86
CA HIS A 276 -9.10 -20.09 21.89
C HIS A 276 -8.29 -20.97 22.89
N PRO A 277 -8.25 -20.64 24.20
CA PRO A 277 -7.29 -21.18 25.15
C PRO A 277 -7.42 -22.69 25.41
N ASP A 278 -8.63 -23.23 25.29
CA ASP A 278 -8.90 -24.65 25.55
C ASP A 278 -8.66 -25.53 24.32
N TYR A 279 -8.46 -24.94 23.13
CA TYR A 279 -8.47 -25.69 21.87
C TYR A 279 -7.28 -26.63 21.74
N LEU A 280 -6.04 -26.12 21.86
CA LEU A 280 -4.83 -26.95 21.74
C LEU A 280 -4.80 -28.09 22.76
N ALA A 281 -5.23 -27.83 24.00
CA ALA A 281 -5.25 -28.84 25.06
C ALA A 281 -6.25 -29.98 24.79
N ALA A 282 -7.29 -29.72 23.99
CA ALA A 282 -8.28 -30.72 23.59
C ALA A 282 -7.81 -31.58 22.40
N LEU A 283 -6.77 -31.17 21.67
CA LEU A 283 -6.28 -31.90 20.51
C LEU A 283 -5.52 -33.16 20.93
N SER A 284 -5.83 -34.28 20.27
CA SER A 284 -5.07 -35.53 20.40
C SER A 284 -3.88 -35.59 19.42
N ILE A 285 -3.11 -34.50 19.34
CA ILE A 285 -1.94 -34.35 18.45
C ILE A 285 -0.67 -34.32 19.31
N SER A 286 0.42 -34.92 18.79
CA SER A 286 1.75 -34.78 19.40
C SER A 286 2.10 -33.29 19.57
N ARG A 287 2.88 -32.91 20.59
CA ARG A 287 3.23 -31.52 20.94
C ARG A 287 2.09 -30.60 21.38
N ALA A 288 0.81 -30.88 21.10
CA ALA A 288 -0.29 -29.97 21.40
C ALA A 288 -0.35 -29.53 22.87
N GLY A 289 -0.14 -30.44 23.82
CA GLY A 289 -0.07 -30.11 25.25
C GLY A 289 1.13 -29.24 25.64
N GLN A 290 2.29 -29.43 25.00
CA GLN A 290 3.48 -28.61 25.23
C GLN A 290 3.30 -27.20 24.66
N LEU A 291 2.71 -27.11 23.46
CA LEU A 291 2.35 -25.84 22.82
C LEU A 291 1.31 -25.08 23.66
N ALA A 292 0.25 -25.75 24.12
CA ALA A 292 -0.75 -25.14 24.98
C ALA A 292 -0.12 -24.56 26.25
N SER A 293 0.79 -25.30 26.90
CA SER A 293 1.48 -24.85 28.10
C SER A 293 2.38 -23.62 27.83
N ALA A 294 3.22 -23.68 26.78
CA ALA A 294 4.10 -22.56 26.43
C ALA A 294 3.34 -21.31 25.99
N LEU A 295 2.32 -21.45 25.14
CA LEU A 295 1.49 -20.33 24.69
C LEU A 295 0.66 -19.76 25.84
N LYS A 296 0.21 -20.58 26.79
CA LYS A 296 -0.47 -20.11 28.01
C LYS A 296 0.43 -19.20 28.84
N PHE A 297 1.69 -19.56 29.01
CA PHE A 297 2.67 -18.74 29.72
C PHE A 297 2.84 -17.37 29.02
N LEU A 298 3.00 -17.38 27.70
CA LEU A 298 3.24 -16.16 26.90
C LEU A 298 1.98 -15.30 26.71
N ALA A 299 0.79 -15.91 26.74
CA ALA A 299 -0.48 -15.19 26.62
C ALA A 299 -0.88 -14.48 27.93
N ALA A 300 -0.27 -14.86 29.05
CA ALA A 300 -0.51 -14.24 30.35
C ALA A 300 -0.08 -12.77 30.35
N GLU A 301 -0.77 -11.96 31.16
CA GLU A 301 -0.44 -10.55 31.30
C GLU A 301 0.96 -10.38 31.91
N ALA A 302 1.81 -9.61 31.25
CA ALA A 302 3.15 -9.32 31.71
C ALA A 302 3.12 -8.44 32.97
N THR A 303 3.76 -8.88 34.05
CA THR A 303 3.82 -8.13 35.31
C THR A 303 5.25 -7.85 35.75
N GLY A 304 5.50 -6.66 36.29
CA GLY A 304 6.81 -6.25 36.81
C GLY A 304 7.72 -5.59 35.76
N SER A 305 8.93 -5.23 36.17
CA SER A 305 9.95 -4.65 35.28
C SER A 305 10.50 -5.69 34.30
N PRO A 306 11.13 -5.26 33.18
CA PRO A 306 11.74 -6.20 32.23
C PRO A 306 12.70 -7.20 32.88
N ALA A 307 13.49 -6.78 33.88
CA ALA A 307 14.38 -7.66 34.62
C ALA A 307 13.63 -8.70 35.47
N GLN A 308 12.49 -8.34 36.06
CA GLN A 308 11.64 -9.27 36.80
C GLN A 308 10.99 -10.29 35.86
N GLN A 309 10.52 -9.84 34.70
CA GLN A 309 9.97 -10.71 33.66
C GLN A 309 11.04 -11.65 33.10
N ALA A 310 12.27 -11.17 32.89
CA ALA A 310 13.40 -11.97 32.44
C ALA A 310 13.77 -13.05 33.46
N GLN A 311 13.80 -12.72 34.75
CA GLN A 311 14.01 -13.71 35.81
C GLN A 311 12.88 -14.75 35.84
N HIS A 312 11.62 -14.31 35.71
CA HIS A 312 10.48 -15.22 35.67
C HIS A 312 10.54 -16.17 34.47
N LEU A 313 10.91 -15.66 33.30
CA LEU A 313 11.13 -16.44 32.09
C LEU A 313 12.30 -17.42 32.27
N ALA A 314 13.41 -17.00 32.87
CA ALA A 314 14.55 -17.86 33.17
C ALA A 314 14.15 -19.03 34.10
N ASP A 315 13.41 -18.74 35.17
CA ASP A 315 12.90 -19.75 36.10
C ASP A 315 11.94 -20.71 35.38
N GLN A 316 11.09 -20.20 34.49
CA GLN A 316 10.16 -21.03 33.72
C GLN A 316 10.88 -21.90 32.69
N LEU A 317 11.92 -21.41 32.01
CA LEU A 317 12.71 -22.20 31.05
C LEU A 317 13.36 -23.44 31.69
N VAL A 318 13.68 -23.39 32.99
CA VAL A 318 14.17 -24.55 33.75
C VAL A 318 13.08 -25.60 33.94
N ASN A 319 11.85 -25.17 34.25
CA ASN A 319 10.72 -26.06 34.50
C ASN A 319 10.07 -26.58 33.21
N GLU A 320 10.09 -25.75 32.16
CA GLU A 320 9.48 -25.98 30.87
C GLU A 320 10.48 -25.63 29.74
N PRO A 321 11.45 -26.52 29.46
CA PRO A 321 12.47 -26.29 28.43
C PRO A 321 11.91 -25.99 27.03
N PHE A 322 10.69 -26.46 26.75
CA PHE A 322 10.03 -26.28 25.46
C PHE A 322 9.73 -24.80 25.15
N LEU A 323 9.63 -23.94 26.16
CA LEU A 323 9.36 -22.51 26.01
C LEU A 323 10.44 -21.78 25.21
N VAL A 324 11.66 -22.34 25.13
CA VAL A 324 12.78 -21.75 24.37
C VAL A 324 12.40 -21.48 22.91
N ASN A 325 11.54 -22.31 22.31
CA ASN A 325 11.10 -22.19 20.90
C ASN A 325 10.28 -20.93 20.61
N PHE A 326 9.88 -20.19 21.64
CA PHE A 326 9.04 -19.00 21.53
C PHE A 326 9.73 -17.73 22.05
N LEU A 327 11.04 -17.78 22.31
CA LEU A 327 11.80 -16.58 22.66
C LEU A 327 11.62 -15.41 21.67
N PRO A 328 11.47 -15.60 20.34
CA PRO A 328 11.23 -14.48 19.41
C PRO A 328 9.97 -13.65 19.72
N VAL A 329 8.98 -14.21 20.42
CA VAL A 329 7.74 -13.53 20.81
C VAL A 329 7.97 -12.50 21.91
N VAL A 330 8.90 -12.81 22.82
CA VAL A 330 9.17 -12.05 24.04
C VAL A 330 9.64 -10.65 23.67
N ASP A 331 9.24 -9.67 24.48
CA ASP A 331 9.63 -8.28 24.29
C ASP A 331 11.15 -8.11 24.33
N ASN A 332 11.64 -7.22 23.46
CA ASN A 332 13.06 -6.97 23.26
C ASN A 332 13.79 -6.64 24.58
N ASP A 333 13.20 -5.83 25.45
CA ASP A 333 13.81 -5.45 26.73
C ASP A 333 14.00 -6.64 27.67
N VAL A 334 13.02 -7.54 27.70
CA VAL A 334 13.05 -8.75 28.52
C VAL A 334 14.10 -9.72 27.98
N LEU A 335 14.20 -9.85 26.65
CA LEU A 335 15.25 -10.64 26.01
C LEU A 335 16.64 -10.09 26.35
N VAL A 336 16.87 -8.79 26.20
CA VAL A 336 18.16 -8.18 26.55
C VAL A 336 18.53 -8.45 28.01
N GLU A 337 17.59 -8.29 28.96
CA GLU A 337 17.83 -8.65 30.37
C GLU A 337 18.16 -10.13 30.58
N LEU A 338 17.43 -11.04 29.92
CA LEU A 338 17.64 -12.49 30.02
C LEU A 338 19.05 -12.90 29.55
N PHE A 339 19.52 -12.31 28.45
CA PHE A 339 20.84 -12.62 27.90
C PHE A 339 21.96 -11.93 28.68
N SER A 340 21.76 -10.69 29.11
CA SER A 340 22.74 -9.95 29.92
C SER A 340 22.91 -10.54 31.33
N SER A 341 21.89 -11.23 31.88
CA SER A 341 22.00 -11.93 33.16
C SER A 341 22.77 -13.26 33.09
N GLY A 342 23.13 -13.73 31.89
CA GLY A 342 23.80 -15.01 31.68
C GLY A 342 22.90 -16.22 31.93
N ALA A 343 21.59 -16.10 31.72
CA ALA A 343 20.66 -17.21 31.89
C ALA A 343 21.02 -18.39 30.98
N ALA A 344 21.06 -19.60 31.55
CA ALA A 344 21.31 -20.81 30.78
C ALA A 344 20.06 -21.18 29.97
N LEU A 345 20.20 -21.24 28.64
CA LEU A 345 19.13 -21.71 27.77
C LEU A 345 19.13 -23.24 27.68
N PRO A 346 17.96 -23.88 27.54
CA PRO A 346 17.87 -25.31 27.30
C PRO A 346 18.68 -25.77 26.09
N GLU A 347 19.34 -26.93 26.21
CA GLU A 347 20.07 -27.57 25.11
C GLU A 347 19.16 -28.49 24.29
N GLY A 348 19.42 -28.60 22.99
CA GLY A 348 18.68 -29.47 22.07
C GLY A 348 18.29 -28.75 20.78
N LYS A 349 17.61 -29.48 19.88
CA LYS A 349 17.05 -28.84 18.69
C LYS A 349 15.87 -27.95 19.08
N THR A 350 15.86 -26.74 18.54
CA THR A 350 14.77 -25.77 18.73
C THR A 350 14.19 -25.40 17.36
N LEU A 351 13.12 -24.62 17.35
CA LEU A 351 12.60 -23.99 16.14
C LEU A 351 13.78 -23.27 15.43
N GLN A 352 14.00 -23.55 14.14
CA GLN A 352 15.20 -23.12 13.41
C GLN A 352 15.47 -21.62 13.56
N ALA A 353 14.43 -20.81 13.38
CA ALA A 353 14.48 -19.37 13.58
C ALA A 353 14.82 -18.94 15.00
N THR A 354 14.37 -19.69 16.02
CA THR A 354 14.78 -19.44 17.42
C THR A 354 16.27 -19.68 17.58
N ALA A 355 16.80 -20.76 17.00
CA ALA A 355 18.21 -21.09 17.10
C ALA A 355 19.09 -19.98 16.50
N SER A 356 18.73 -19.49 15.31
CA SER A 356 19.40 -18.33 14.69
C SER A 356 19.19 -17.04 15.47
N PHE A 357 18.00 -16.79 15.97
CA PHE A 357 17.67 -15.58 16.73
C PHE A 357 18.47 -15.50 18.03
N VAL A 358 18.58 -16.61 18.75
CA VAL A 358 19.38 -16.72 19.98
C VAL A 358 20.87 -16.51 19.70
N GLU A 359 21.40 -17.04 18.59
CA GLU A 359 22.79 -16.80 18.19
C GLU A 359 23.06 -15.32 17.92
N ARG A 360 22.18 -14.66 17.16
CA ARG A 360 22.29 -13.23 16.85
C ARG A 360 22.09 -12.36 18.09
N LEU A 361 21.14 -12.67 18.97
CA LEU A 361 20.91 -11.93 20.22
C LEU A 361 22.12 -11.97 21.16
N LYS A 362 22.84 -13.08 21.24
CA LYS A 362 24.07 -13.17 22.04
C LYS A 362 25.14 -12.18 21.56
N ILE A 363 25.17 -11.89 20.26
CA ILE A 363 26.10 -10.93 19.65
C ILE A 363 25.57 -9.51 19.85
N PHE A 364 24.32 -9.25 19.48
CA PHE A 364 23.75 -7.91 19.44
C PHE A 364 23.38 -7.36 20.82
N GLY A 365 22.94 -8.18 21.77
CA GLY A 365 22.54 -7.72 23.10
C GLY A 365 23.66 -6.96 23.82
N ALA A 366 24.86 -7.53 23.86
CA ALA A 366 26.03 -6.88 24.46
C ALA A 366 26.42 -5.60 23.70
N LYS A 367 26.30 -5.59 22.36
CA LYS A 367 26.62 -4.41 21.54
C LYS A 367 25.60 -3.29 21.75
N VAL A 368 24.31 -3.60 21.80
CA VAL A 368 23.23 -2.65 22.09
C VAL A 368 23.44 -2.00 23.46
N ASP A 369 23.69 -2.81 24.50
CA ASP A 369 23.94 -2.29 25.85
C ASP A 369 25.20 -1.40 25.89
N SER A 370 26.27 -1.77 25.17
CA SER A 370 27.50 -0.98 25.07
C SER A 370 27.27 0.38 24.39
N VAL A 371 26.63 0.39 23.20
CA VAL A 371 26.31 1.62 22.46
C VAL A 371 25.40 2.55 23.28
N LEU A 372 24.36 1.99 23.93
CA LEU A 372 23.46 2.77 24.78
C LEU A 372 24.15 3.30 26.04
N HIS A 373 25.01 2.51 26.68
CA HIS A 373 25.75 2.94 27.87
C HIS A 373 26.66 4.13 27.54
N THR A 374 27.43 4.01 26.46
CA THR A 374 28.29 5.08 25.95
C THR A 374 27.45 6.30 25.56
N GLY A 375 26.43 6.09 24.74
CA GLY A 375 25.53 7.11 24.19
C GLY A 375 24.73 7.89 25.24
N ARG A 376 24.43 7.26 26.39
CA ARG A 376 23.72 7.92 27.50
C ARG A 376 24.52 9.10 28.08
N THR A 377 25.85 9.00 28.05
CA THR A 377 26.74 10.06 28.53
C THR A 377 27.18 11.00 27.40
N ASP A 378 27.40 10.44 26.21
CA ASP A 378 27.92 11.16 25.04
C ASP A 378 27.37 10.50 23.76
N PRO A 379 26.30 11.05 23.16
CA PRO A 379 25.70 10.48 21.96
C PRO A 379 26.68 10.32 20.79
N SER A 380 27.66 11.22 20.63
CA SER A 380 28.66 11.13 19.56
C SER A 380 29.58 9.92 19.72
N LYS A 381 29.93 9.55 20.96
CA LYS A 381 30.71 8.33 21.19
C LYS A 381 29.88 7.07 20.97
N GLY A 382 28.61 7.09 21.37
CA GLY A 382 27.69 6.00 21.04
C GLY A 382 27.55 5.84 19.52
N ALA A 383 27.45 6.95 18.79
CA ALA A 383 27.39 6.95 17.33
C ALA A 383 28.64 6.36 16.71
N ALA A 384 29.84 6.76 17.13
CA ALA A 384 31.09 6.18 16.63
C ALA A 384 31.19 4.66 16.89
N GLU A 385 30.67 4.18 18.02
CA GLU A 385 30.63 2.76 18.34
C GLU A 385 29.62 1.99 17.48
N LEU A 386 28.49 2.62 17.15
CA LEU A 386 27.48 2.10 16.23
C LEU A 386 28.00 2.07 14.79
N GLU A 387 28.68 3.13 14.34
CA GLU A 387 29.31 3.19 13.01
C GLU A 387 30.35 2.07 12.83
N ALA A 388 31.18 1.81 13.84
CA ALA A 388 32.13 0.70 13.80
C ALA A 388 31.41 -0.65 13.63
N PHE A 389 30.28 -0.85 14.30
CA PHE A 389 29.48 -2.07 14.15
C PHE A 389 28.83 -2.18 12.78
N ILE A 390 28.29 -1.08 12.25
CA ILE A 390 27.71 -1.05 10.90
C ILE A 390 28.79 -1.36 9.86
N ALA A 391 30.00 -0.81 10.02
CA ALA A 391 31.13 -1.08 9.12
C ALA A 391 31.59 -2.55 9.17
N GLU A 392 31.53 -3.19 10.34
CA GLU A 392 31.84 -4.62 10.50
C GLU A 392 30.74 -5.53 9.91
N THR A 393 29.47 -5.12 10.02
CA THR A 393 28.30 -5.90 9.58
C THR A 393 28.03 -5.75 8.08
N GLY A 394 28.19 -4.54 7.55
CA GLY A 394 27.86 -4.17 6.17
C GLY A 394 26.37 -3.88 5.96
N PHE A 395 26.06 -2.99 5.01
CA PHE A 395 24.68 -2.60 4.69
C PHE A 395 23.86 -3.72 4.02
N ASP A 396 24.52 -4.72 3.45
CA ASP A 396 23.87 -5.85 2.77
C ASP A 396 23.17 -6.81 3.78
N GLN A 397 23.56 -6.79 5.05
CA GLN A 397 22.95 -7.62 6.10
C GLN A 397 21.69 -6.95 6.68
N LYS A 398 20.66 -6.79 5.84
CA LYS A 398 19.44 -6.03 6.17
C LYS A 398 18.75 -6.53 7.44
N ASP A 399 18.57 -7.85 7.59
CA ASP A 399 17.86 -8.43 8.74
C ASP A 399 18.60 -8.25 10.06
N ASP A 400 19.94 -8.32 10.04
CA ASP A 400 20.79 -8.07 11.21
C ASP A 400 20.70 -6.61 11.66
N LEU A 401 20.77 -5.67 10.70
CA LEU A 401 20.64 -4.25 10.99
C LEU A 401 19.24 -3.92 11.50
N ARG A 402 18.17 -4.46 10.90
CA ARG A 402 16.80 -4.30 11.39
C ARG A 402 16.66 -4.79 12.82
N LEU A 403 17.12 -6.00 13.11
CA LEU A 403 17.08 -6.57 14.45
C LEU A 403 17.85 -5.70 15.45
N PHE A 404 19.07 -5.27 15.11
CA PHE A 404 19.85 -4.38 15.96
C PHE A 404 19.10 -3.09 16.28
N PHE A 405 18.58 -2.41 15.25
CA PHE A 405 17.88 -1.14 15.45
C PHE A 405 16.61 -1.33 16.28
N ASP A 406 15.83 -2.39 16.07
CA ASP A 406 14.64 -2.68 16.88
C ASP A 406 14.98 -2.92 18.35
N LEU A 407 16.02 -3.72 18.64
CA LEU A 407 16.52 -3.93 20.01
C LEU A 407 17.01 -2.62 20.63
N PHE A 408 17.74 -1.82 19.84
CA PHE A 408 18.31 -0.55 20.25
C PHE A 408 17.23 0.45 20.68
N ARG A 409 16.15 0.57 19.89
CA ARG A 409 14.99 1.42 20.21
C ARG A 409 14.28 0.96 21.46
N ASP A 410 13.92 -0.31 21.52
CA ASP A 410 13.06 -0.79 22.60
C ASP A 410 13.79 -0.65 23.94
N ARG A 411 15.10 -0.97 23.96
CA ARG A 411 15.94 -0.90 25.16
C ARG A 411 16.01 0.50 25.78
N ASN A 412 16.19 1.53 24.96
CA ASN A 412 16.10 2.91 25.41
C ASN A 412 15.86 3.87 24.25
N ARG A 413 14.58 4.12 23.93
CA ARG A 413 14.18 4.94 22.77
C ARG A 413 14.84 6.33 22.75
N THR A 414 14.96 6.99 23.90
CA THR A 414 15.54 8.34 23.96
C THR A 414 17.03 8.33 23.65
N VAL A 415 17.80 7.42 24.27
CA VAL A 415 19.24 7.33 24.00
C VAL A 415 19.49 6.83 22.58
N ALA A 416 18.71 5.86 22.11
CA ALA A 416 18.78 5.33 20.76
C ALA A 416 18.59 6.43 19.72
N LYS A 417 17.51 7.23 19.85
CA LYS A 417 17.27 8.41 19.01
C LYS A 417 18.47 9.35 18.98
N ASN A 418 18.98 9.73 20.15
CA ASN A 418 20.09 10.69 20.25
C ASN A 418 21.38 10.16 19.60
N VAL A 419 21.66 8.86 19.74
CA VAL A 419 22.81 8.22 19.11
C VAL A 419 22.61 8.13 17.59
N THR A 420 21.44 7.71 17.12
CA THR A 420 21.12 7.66 15.69
C THR A 420 21.24 9.05 15.05
N LEU A 421 20.77 10.10 15.72
CA LEU A 421 20.91 11.48 15.27
C LEU A 421 22.39 11.94 15.21
N ALA A 422 23.24 11.39 16.08
CA ALA A 422 24.66 11.71 16.13
C ALA A 422 25.52 10.94 15.11
N LEU A 423 24.95 9.97 14.38
CA LEU A 423 25.61 9.30 13.25
C LEU A 423 25.99 10.30 12.16
N SER A 424 27.04 9.98 11.39
CA SER A 424 27.39 10.73 10.19
C SER A 424 26.27 10.68 9.14
N ASP A 425 26.16 11.76 8.38
CA ASP A 425 25.19 11.92 7.30
C ASP A 425 25.34 10.80 6.24
N GLU A 426 26.58 10.40 5.94
CA GLU A 426 26.90 9.27 5.06
C GLU A 426 26.35 7.94 5.61
N THR A 427 26.51 7.69 6.92
CA THR A 427 25.99 6.47 7.53
C THR A 427 24.46 6.47 7.54
N VAL A 428 23.82 7.59 7.85
CA VAL A 428 22.35 7.71 7.80
C VAL A 428 21.84 7.47 6.38
N GLY A 429 22.48 8.06 5.37
CA GLY A 429 22.15 7.82 3.96
C GLY A 429 22.27 6.34 3.57
N GLY A 430 23.34 5.66 3.99
CA GLY A 430 23.53 4.23 3.74
C GLY A 430 22.52 3.32 4.47
N LEU A 431 22.02 3.76 5.62
CA LEU A 431 21.02 3.04 6.41
C LEU A 431 19.59 3.15 5.85
N MET A 432 19.32 4.08 4.93
CA MET A 432 17.99 4.23 4.34
C MET A 432 17.53 2.99 3.56
N ALA A 433 18.46 2.25 2.93
CA ALA A 433 18.10 1.02 2.21
C ALA A 433 17.82 -0.21 3.11
N PRO A 434 18.65 -0.50 4.15
CA PRO A 434 18.39 -1.66 5.02
C PRO A 434 17.31 -1.40 6.09
N VAL A 435 17.22 -0.19 6.64
CA VAL A 435 16.36 0.14 7.80
C VAL A 435 15.51 1.43 7.64
N PRO A 436 14.84 1.64 6.48
CA PRO A 436 14.10 2.88 6.22
C PRO A 436 12.99 3.14 7.23
N PHE A 437 12.28 2.08 7.64
CA PHE A 437 11.20 2.15 8.62
C PHE A 437 11.70 2.54 10.01
N GLN A 438 12.81 1.93 10.47
CA GLN A 438 13.39 2.26 11.77
C GLN A 438 13.86 3.72 11.81
N LEU A 439 14.56 4.21 10.77
CA LEU A 439 15.00 5.61 10.75
C LEU A 439 13.81 6.59 10.81
N ARG A 440 12.76 6.35 10.01
CA ARG A 440 11.56 7.21 9.96
C ARG A 440 10.68 7.11 11.21
N THR A 441 10.83 6.07 12.02
CA THR A 441 10.15 5.97 13.34
C THR A 441 10.98 6.55 14.49
N TYR A 442 12.27 6.82 14.27
CA TYR A 442 13.21 7.30 15.30
C TYR A 442 13.44 8.80 15.20
N LEU A 443 13.59 9.26 13.96
CA LEU A 443 13.93 10.64 13.64
C LEU A 443 12.68 11.35 13.14
N GLU A 444 12.52 12.60 13.57
CA GLU A 444 11.52 13.50 12.99
C GLU A 444 11.97 13.95 11.59
N PRO A 445 11.06 14.43 10.73
CA PRO A 445 11.43 14.95 9.41
C PRO A 445 12.51 16.04 9.47
N SER A 446 12.44 16.95 10.45
CA SER A 446 13.44 18.01 10.66
C SER A 446 14.82 17.49 11.08
N GLU A 447 14.92 16.23 11.50
CA GLU A 447 16.16 15.57 11.91
C GLU A 447 16.73 14.74 10.76
N LEU A 448 15.89 14.00 10.02
CA LEU A 448 16.31 13.13 8.93
C LEU A 448 16.64 13.89 7.63
N LEU A 449 15.81 14.83 7.19
CA LEU A 449 16.02 15.52 5.90
C LEU A 449 17.39 16.22 5.83
N PRO A 450 17.84 16.95 6.87
CA PRO A 450 19.19 17.54 6.87
C PRO A 450 20.31 16.51 6.77
N LYS A 451 20.15 15.32 7.38
CA LYS A 451 21.11 14.20 7.27
C LYS A 451 21.22 13.66 5.85
N LEU A 452 20.17 13.78 5.05
CA LEU A 452 20.17 13.45 3.62
C LEU A 452 20.63 14.63 2.75
N GLY A 453 21.03 15.76 3.34
CA GLY A 453 21.39 16.98 2.62
C GLY A 453 20.18 17.76 2.07
N ILE A 454 18.96 17.40 2.48
CA ILE A 454 17.71 18.04 2.07
C ILE A 454 17.45 19.25 2.97
N THR A 455 17.90 20.43 2.53
CA THR A 455 17.68 21.70 3.25
C THR A 455 17.44 22.85 2.27
N SER A 456 16.69 23.85 2.71
CA SER A 456 16.35 25.01 1.87
C SER A 456 17.56 25.89 1.58
N ALA A 457 18.51 25.96 2.52
CA ALA A 457 19.73 26.74 2.40
C ALA A 457 20.88 26.06 1.60
N SER A 458 20.74 24.79 1.20
CA SER A 458 21.82 24.08 0.49
C SER A 458 22.10 24.70 -0.88
N THR A 459 23.37 25.00 -1.16
CA THR A 459 23.82 25.42 -2.50
C THR A 459 24.40 24.25 -3.31
N ASN A 460 24.44 23.04 -2.73
CA ASN A 460 24.91 21.84 -3.41
C ASN A 460 23.75 21.06 -4.01
N THR A 461 23.31 21.48 -5.19
CA THR A 461 22.17 20.92 -5.93
C THR A 461 22.34 19.42 -6.23
N LYS A 462 23.59 18.95 -6.39
CA LYS A 462 23.86 17.51 -6.59
C LYS A 462 23.58 16.71 -5.32
N ALA A 463 24.05 17.17 -4.16
CA ALA A 463 23.79 16.49 -2.89
C ALA A 463 22.29 16.49 -2.57
N LEU A 464 21.60 17.60 -2.83
CA LEU A 464 20.15 17.72 -2.63
C LEU A 464 19.37 16.71 -3.49
N ARG A 465 19.74 16.58 -4.77
CA ARG A 465 19.14 15.59 -5.69
C ARG A 465 19.34 14.14 -5.20
N VAL A 466 20.56 13.82 -4.77
CA VAL A 466 20.87 12.48 -4.22
C VAL A 466 20.07 12.22 -2.95
N GLY A 467 19.95 13.22 -2.08
CA GLY A 467 19.13 13.12 -0.87
C GLY A 467 17.66 12.86 -1.18
N ILE A 468 17.08 13.60 -2.14
CA ILE A 468 15.70 13.38 -2.60
C ILE A 468 15.53 11.97 -3.14
N ALA A 469 16.44 11.50 -3.99
CA ALA A 469 16.39 10.14 -4.53
C ALA A 469 16.39 9.10 -3.41
N VAL A 470 17.32 9.19 -2.45
CA VAL A 470 17.36 8.28 -1.29
C VAL A 470 16.08 8.33 -0.46
N LEU A 471 15.46 9.51 -0.29
CA LEU A 471 14.21 9.62 0.48
C LEU A 471 13.02 8.97 -0.21
N ILE A 472 12.96 9.04 -1.55
CA ILE A 472 11.84 8.53 -2.37
C ILE A 472 12.02 7.05 -2.72
N ASP A 473 13.22 6.67 -3.15
CA ASP A 473 13.52 5.32 -3.67
C ASP A 473 13.69 4.28 -2.56
N GLU A 474 13.85 4.72 -1.30
CA GLU A 474 13.94 3.83 -0.13
C GLU A 474 12.77 4.07 0.83
N PRO A 475 11.52 3.75 0.44
CA PRO A 475 10.34 3.94 1.28
C PRO A 475 10.37 3.02 2.50
N SER A 476 9.62 3.37 3.55
CA SER A 476 9.52 2.53 4.75
C SER A 476 8.74 1.23 4.54
N GLY A 477 8.04 1.10 3.43
CA GLY A 477 7.02 0.05 3.23
C GLY A 477 5.64 0.43 3.81
N ASN A 478 5.51 1.62 4.40
CA ASN A 478 4.26 2.11 4.98
C ASN A 478 4.08 3.61 4.71
N TYR A 479 3.15 3.93 3.81
CA TYR A 479 2.84 5.30 3.42
C TYR A 479 2.55 6.24 4.60
N GLN A 480 1.89 5.77 5.67
CA GLN A 480 1.59 6.60 6.84
C GLN A 480 2.85 7.00 7.63
N VAL A 481 3.92 6.20 7.53
CA VAL A 481 5.23 6.52 8.11
C VAL A 481 6.03 7.45 7.19
N ASP A 482 5.87 7.32 5.87
CA ASP A 482 6.59 8.11 4.87
C ASP A 482 5.99 9.52 4.66
N GLU A 483 4.66 9.67 4.77
CA GLU A 483 3.91 10.90 4.49
C GLU A 483 4.47 12.15 5.20
N PRO A 484 4.79 12.15 6.51
CA PRO A 484 5.35 13.33 7.19
C PRO A 484 6.70 13.80 6.60
N PHE A 485 7.49 12.88 6.05
CA PHE A 485 8.78 13.21 5.42
C PHE A 485 8.59 13.81 4.03
N LEU A 486 7.56 13.35 3.29
CA LEU A 486 7.15 13.96 2.03
C LEU A 486 6.62 15.38 2.24
N GLU A 487 5.77 15.60 3.26
CA GLU A 487 5.28 16.94 3.61
C GLU A 487 6.43 17.90 3.95
N ALA A 488 7.41 17.44 4.74
CA ALA A 488 8.60 18.22 5.05
C ALA A 488 9.45 18.49 3.79
N LEU A 489 9.59 17.52 2.89
CA LEU A 489 10.29 17.71 1.61
C LEU A 489 9.61 18.81 0.77
N TYR A 490 8.28 18.81 0.68
CA TYR A 490 7.53 19.86 -0.03
C TYR A 490 7.76 21.23 0.60
N GLN A 491 7.75 21.33 1.92
CA GLN A 491 8.05 22.57 2.63
C GLN A 491 9.47 23.08 2.32
N VAL A 492 10.48 22.19 2.34
CA VAL A 492 11.85 22.56 1.98
C VAL A 492 11.93 23.10 0.55
N MET A 493 11.23 22.47 -0.40
CA MET A 493 11.20 22.97 -1.78
C MET A 493 10.47 24.31 -1.88
N ALA A 494 9.36 24.50 -1.18
CA ALA A 494 8.64 25.78 -1.15
C ALA A 494 9.53 26.93 -0.67
N GLU A 495 10.31 26.73 0.39
CA GLU A 495 11.28 27.73 0.88
C GLU A 495 12.40 28.03 -0.15
N ARG A 496 12.78 27.05 -0.97
CA ARG A 496 13.76 27.28 -2.05
C ARG A 496 13.18 28.11 -3.19
N VAL A 497 11.91 27.94 -3.51
CA VAL A 497 11.22 28.71 -4.56
C VAL A 497 11.26 30.20 -4.28
N GLU A 498 11.17 30.61 -3.00
CA GLU A 498 11.29 32.02 -2.59
C GLU A 498 12.64 32.64 -2.97
N ASN A 499 13.69 31.81 -3.09
CA ASN A 499 15.05 32.23 -3.41
C ASN A 499 15.36 32.11 -4.91
N ASP A 500 15.08 30.95 -5.51
CA ASP A 500 15.29 30.67 -6.94
C ASP A 500 14.30 29.61 -7.45
N ALA A 501 13.19 30.08 -8.02
CA ALA A 501 12.16 29.22 -8.59
C ALA A 501 12.65 28.38 -9.78
N LEU A 502 13.55 28.93 -10.61
CA LEU A 502 14.02 28.24 -11.83
C LEU A 502 15.03 27.13 -11.49
N GLU A 503 15.94 27.37 -10.55
CA GLU A 503 16.83 26.33 -10.05
C GLU A 503 16.02 25.22 -9.37
N THR A 504 15.01 25.58 -8.57
CA THR A 504 14.16 24.61 -7.88
C THR A 504 13.34 23.78 -8.88
N ALA A 505 12.81 24.38 -9.94
CA ALA A 505 12.13 23.67 -11.01
C ALA A 505 13.02 22.62 -11.69
N ARG A 506 14.27 22.98 -12.00
CA ARG A 506 15.26 22.06 -12.58
C ARG A 506 15.63 20.92 -11.63
N LEU A 507 15.76 21.22 -10.33
CA LEU A 507 16.01 20.19 -9.32
C LEU A 507 14.87 19.17 -9.28
N ILE A 508 13.62 19.64 -9.28
CA ILE A 508 12.43 18.77 -9.29
C ILE A 508 12.46 17.87 -10.52
N LEU A 509 12.66 18.42 -11.72
CA LEU A 509 12.74 17.64 -12.96
C LEU A 509 13.84 16.59 -12.96
N ASP A 510 14.98 16.90 -12.36
CA ASP A 510 16.15 16.03 -12.38
C ASP A 510 16.16 15.02 -11.21
N SER A 511 15.05 14.83 -10.50
CA SER A 511 14.92 13.95 -9.33
C SER A 511 13.60 13.18 -9.35
N PRO A 512 13.43 12.08 -8.59
CA PRO A 512 12.16 11.34 -8.51
C PRO A 512 11.09 12.09 -7.67
N PHE A 513 11.05 13.42 -7.73
CA PHE A 513 10.26 14.23 -6.83
C PHE A 513 8.74 14.11 -7.10
N PRO A 514 7.92 13.80 -6.07
CA PRO A 514 6.47 13.61 -6.23
C PRO A 514 5.72 14.94 -6.44
N LEU A 515 5.64 15.38 -7.69
CA LEU A 515 5.09 16.69 -8.08
C LEU A 515 3.63 16.92 -7.68
N GLU A 516 2.76 15.91 -7.79
CA GLU A 516 1.36 16.04 -7.36
C GLU A 516 1.25 16.45 -5.88
N GLY A 517 2.04 15.81 -5.01
CA GLY A 517 2.02 16.09 -3.58
C GLY A 517 2.45 17.51 -3.28
N MET A 518 3.45 18.04 -4.00
CA MET A 518 3.87 19.44 -3.91
C MET A 518 2.75 20.42 -4.31
N ILE A 519 2.03 20.16 -5.41
CA ILE A 519 0.93 21.04 -5.84
C ILE A 519 -0.19 21.06 -4.79
N LEU A 520 -0.48 19.92 -4.17
CA LEU A 520 -1.51 19.81 -3.13
C LEU A 520 -1.09 20.46 -1.81
N ALA A 521 0.15 20.22 -1.36
CA ALA A 521 0.65 20.69 -0.07
C ALA A 521 1.10 22.16 -0.10
N GLN A 522 1.66 22.62 -1.22
CA GLN A 522 2.30 23.93 -1.38
C GLN A 522 1.84 24.62 -2.68
N PRO A 523 0.53 24.91 -2.85
CA PRO A 523 -0.04 25.36 -4.12
C PRO A 523 0.56 26.68 -4.63
N GLU A 524 0.88 27.63 -3.75
CA GLU A 524 1.46 28.93 -4.13
C GLU A 524 2.90 28.78 -4.66
N ALA A 525 3.71 27.95 -3.99
CA ALA A 525 5.07 27.66 -4.44
C ALA A 525 5.06 26.86 -5.75
N ALA A 526 4.14 25.90 -5.90
CA ALA A 526 3.95 25.18 -7.15
C ALA A 526 3.55 26.12 -8.30
N ALA A 527 2.57 27.01 -8.10
CA ALA A 527 2.21 28.01 -9.10
C ALA A 527 3.41 28.89 -9.50
N THR A 528 4.23 29.29 -8.52
CA THR A 528 5.46 30.07 -8.78
C THR A 528 6.46 29.29 -9.65
N ILE A 529 6.69 28.00 -9.36
CA ILE A 529 7.54 27.11 -10.17
C ILE A 529 7.05 27.05 -11.63
N PHE A 530 5.76 26.80 -11.83
CA PHE A 530 5.17 26.66 -13.16
C PHE A 530 5.10 28.00 -13.92
N SER A 531 4.92 29.13 -13.23
CA SER A 531 4.78 30.44 -13.89
C SER A 531 6.11 31.03 -14.40
N GLY A 532 7.25 30.51 -13.94
CA GLY A 532 8.56 31.09 -14.24
C GLY A 532 9.01 30.94 -15.69
N ASP A 533 8.73 29.79 -16.31
CA ASP A 533 9.11 29.46 -17.69
C ASP A 533 8.13 28.44 -18.28
N ILE A 534 7.51 28.77 -19.42
CA ILE A 534 6.51 27.90 -20.05
C ILE A 534 7.10 26.57 -20.53
N GLU A 535 8.35 26.53 -21.03
CA GLU A 535 9.00 25.27 -21.42
C GLU A 535 9.16 24.37 -20.20
N MET A 536 9.61 24.96 -19.09
CA MET A 536 9.76 24.26 -17.81
C MET A 536 8.43 23.72 -17.30
N ALA A 537 7.36 24.52 -17.37
CA ALA A 537 6.01 24.13 -16.97
C ALA A 537 5.49 22.92 -17.76
N LEU A 538 5.69 22.92 -19.08
CA LEU A 538 5.32 21.81 -19.95
C LEU A 538 6.13 20.56 -19.59
N PHE A 539 7.46 20.69 -19.42
CA PHE A 539 8.32 19.57 -19.03
C PHE A 539 7.96 19.00 -17.66
N LEU A 540 7.61 19.84 -16.68
CA LEU A 540 7.17 19.41 -15.35
C LEU A 540 5.87 18.61 -15.43
N ALA A 541 4.91 19.08 -16.24
CA ALA A 541 3.65 18.38 -16.43
C ALA A 541 3.81 17.05 -17.20
N THR A 542 4.75 16.95 -18.15
CA THR A 542 4.91 15.71 -18.95
C THR A 542 5.86 14.68 -18.34
N ASN A 543 6.86 15.11 -17.57
CA ASN A 543 7.85 14.21 -16.96
C ASN A 543 7.54 13.86 -15.51
N SER A 544 6.35 14.18 -14.99
CA SER A 544 5.90 13.59 -13.74
C SER A 544 5.74 12.08 -13.91
N ASP A 545 5.84 11.35 -12.80
CA ASP A 545 5.59 9.91 -12.82
C ASP A 545 4.19 9.63 -13.38
N THR A 546 4.11 9.00 -14.55
CA THR A 546 2.85 8.89 -15.30
C THR A 546 1.85 7.91 -14.68
N LEU A 547 2.32 6.98 -13.82
CA LEU A 547 1.47 6.05 -13.09
C LEU A 547 0.84 6.73 -11.86
N LEU A 548 1.63 7.53 -11.14
CA LEU A 548 1.17 8.23 -9.93
C LEU A 548 0.41 9.51 -10.28
N ALA A 549 0.96 10.30 -11.20
CA ALA A 549 0.47 11.61 -11.59
C ALA A 549 0.69 11.87 -13.09
N SER A 550 -0.15 11.25 -13.92
CA SER A 550 -0.25 11.55 -15.37
C SER A 550 -0.33 13.06 -15.68
N PRO A 551 0.03 13.51 -16.90
CA PRO A 551 0.07 14.94 -17.22
C PRO A 551 -1.25 15.67 -16.99
N TRP A 552 -2.38 15.07 -17.37
CA TRP A 552 -3.71 15.64 -17.14
C TRP A 552 -4.08 15.69 -15.65
N ARG A 553 -3.55 14.78 -14.81
CA ARG A 553 -3.68 14.86 -13.35
C ARG A 553 -2.88 16.02 -12.77
N ILE A 554 -1.67 16.29 -13.30
CA ILE A 554 -0.90 17.49 -12.92
C ILE A 554 -1.65 18.76 -13.29
N ILE A 555 -2.18 18.85 -14.51
CA ILE A 555 -3.02 19.99 -14.93
C ILE A 555 -4.22 20.14 -14.02
N TYR A 556 -4.91 19.04 -13.70
CA TYR A 556 -6.04 19.06 -12.77
C TYR A 556 -5.70 19.61 -11.39
N ARG A 557 -4.55 19.23 -10.81
CA ARG A 557 -4.07 19.82 -9.55
C ARG A 557 -3.70 21.29 -9.71
N LEU A 558 -3.11 21.65 -10.84
CA LEU A 558 -2.73 23.03 -11.14
C LEU A 558 -3.95 23.94 -11.29
N ILE A 559 -5.09 23.45 -11.81
CA ILE A 559 -6.35 24.23 -11.88
C ILE A 559 -6.74 24.77 -10.50
N LYS A 560 -6.58 23.95 -9.44
CA LYS A 560 -6.88 24.36 -8.08
C LYS A 560 -5.88 25.39 -7.56
N ALA A 561 -4.59 25.21 -7.86
CA ALA A 561 -3.51 26.08 -7.39
C ALA A 561 -3.54 27.44 -8.10
N ASP A 562 -3.57 27.44 -9.44
CA ASP A 562 -3.69 28.61 -10.29
C ASP A 562 -4.43 28.24 -11.61
N PRO A 563 -5.74 28.56 -11.74
CA PRO A 563 -6.51 28.21 -12.92
C PRO A 563 -6.10 28.98 -14.18
N SER A 564 -5.49 30.16 -14.05
CA SER A 564 -5.06 30.93 -15.23
C SER A 564 -3.80 30.32 -15.81
N LEU A 565 -2.84 29.98 -14.94
CA LEU A 565 -1.62 29.27 -15.33
C LEU A 565 -1.93 27.89 -15.93
N ALA A 566 -2.86 27.12 -15.32
CA ALA A 566 -3.30 25.85 -15.89
C ALA A 566 -3.88 26.02 -17.32
N ALA A 567 -4.66 27.09 -17.55
CA ALA A 567 -5.20 27.39 -18.88
C ALA A 567 -4.11 27.78 -19.88
N GLU A 568 -3.09 28.56 -19.47
CA GLU A 568 -1.94 28.92 -20.31
C GLU A 568 -1.13 27.68 -20.71
N VAL A 569 -0.81 26.82 -19.75
CA VAL A 569 -0.07 25.56 -19.98
C VAL A 569 -0.86 24.65 -20.93
N LEU A 570 -2.17 24.49 -20.72
CA LEU A 570 -3.01 23.63 -21.56
C LEU A 570 -3.15 24.18 -22.99
N ALA A 571 -3.31 25.50 -23.14
CA ALA A 571 -3.36 26.15 -24.44
C ALA A 571 -2.04 25.97 -25.20
N GLU A 572 -0.90 26.05 -24.52
CA GLU A 572 0.41 25.83 -25.14
C GLU A 572 0.62 24.37 -25.55
N PHE A 573 0.19 23.39 -24.76
CA PHE A 573 0.16 21.98 -25.17
C PHE A 573 -0.61 21.79 -26.49
N HIS A 574 -1.79 22.41 -26.60
CA HIS A 574 -2.55 22.37 -27.85
C HIS A 574 -1.76 22.97 -29.03
N ARG A 575 -1.11 24.13 -28.85
CA ARG A 575 -0.30 24.76 -29.92
C ARG A 575 0.85 23.89 -30.40
N ARG A 576 1.35 22.98 -29.55
CA ARG A 576 2.38 21.99 -29.87
C ARG A 576 1.85 20.70 -30.48
N GLY A 577 0.53 20.57 -30.63
CA GLY A 577 -0.11 19.42 -31.24
C GLY A 577 -0.55 18.34 -30.25
N GLU A 578 -0.47 18.58 -28.94
CA GLU A 578 -0.83 17.61 -27.89
C GLU A 578 -2.34 17.53 -27.65
N SER A 579 -3.11 17.28 -28.71
CA SER A 579 -4.59 17.31 -28.66
C SER A 579 -5.18 16.26 -27.73
N SER A 580 -4.55 15.07 -27.64
CA SER A 580 -5.00 14.01 -26.73
C SER A 580 -4.86 14.43 -25.26
N LEU A 581 -3.72 15.03 -24.89
CA LEU A 581 -3.50 15.52 -23.52
C LEU A 581 -4.53 16.59 -23.16
N VAL A 582 -4.85 17.49 -24.10
CA VAL A 582 -5.85 18.54 -23.90
C VAL A 582 -7.23 17.94 -23.66
N ALA A 583 -7.64 16.97 -24.49
CA ALA A 583 -8.91 16.27 -24.34
C ALA A 583 -9.04 15.56 -22.98
N GLU A 584 -7.98 14.88 -22.53
CA GLU A 584 -7.93 14.20 -21.22
C GLU A 584 -7.99 15.19 -20.05
N SER A 585 -7.22 16.27 -20.13
CA SER A 585 -7.16 17.29 -19.07
C SER A 585 -8.51 17.98 -18.87
N LEU A 586 -9.23 18.26 -19.95
CA LEU A 586 -10.57 18.83 -19.89
C LEU A 586 -11.58 17.87 -19.27
N ALA A 587 -11.44 16.56 -19.49
CA ALA A 587 -12.34 15.55 -18.95
C ALA A 587 -12.01 15.17 -17.49
N TYR A 588 -10.83 15.55 -16.98
CA TYR A 588 -10.38 15.14 -15.66
C TYR A 588 -11.22 15.69 -14.50
N LEU A 589 -11.92 16.80 -14.73
CA LEU A 589 -12.87 17.43 -13.80
C LEU A 589 -14.27 16.77 -13.83
N ALA A 590 -14.51 15.72 -14.64
CA ALA A 590 -15.86 15.26 -14.97
C ALA A 590 -16.77 14.97 -13.77
N TYR A 591 -16.23 14.46 -12.66
CA TYR A 591 -16.99 14.11 -11.46
C TYR A 591 -16.82 15.09 -10.30
N ASP A 592 -16.20 16.24 -10.49
CA ASP A 592 -15.89 17.14 -9.37
C ASP A 592 -17.14 17.62 -8.64
N LYS A 593 -18.22 17.88 -9.37
CA LYS A 593 -19.52 18.25 -8.78
C LYS A 593 -20.05 17.15 -7.87
N ASP A 594 -20.10 15.92 -8.37
CA ASP A 594 -20.67 14.79 -7.64
C ASP A 594 -19.79 14.40 -6.45
N ARG A 595 -18.48 14.34 -6.65
CA ARG A 595 -17.51 14.00 -5.60
C ARG A 595 -17.47 15.06 -4.50
N GLN A 596 -17.51 16.35 -4.85
CA GLN A 596 -17.60 17.42 -3.85
C GLN A 596 -18.92 17.37 -3.08
N GLY A 597 -20.02 16.97 -3.73
CA GLY A 597 -21.31 16.74 -3.07
C GLY A 597 -21.27 15.60 -2.04
N LEU A 598 -20.45 14.57 -2.28
CA LEU A 598 -20.27 13.42 -1.40
C LEU A 598 -19.28 13.70 -0.26
N SER A 599 -18.19 14.40 -0.54
CA SER A 599 -17.26 14.84 0.50
C SER A 599 -16.74 16.27 0.24
N PRO A 600 -17.09 17.25 1.10
CA PRO A 600 -16.59 18.61 0.99
C PRO A 600 -15.12 18.77 1.39
N GLN A 601 -14.49 17.72 1.96
CA GLN A 601 -13.07 17.76 2.37
C GLN A 601 -12.11 17.41 1.24
N LEU A 602 -12.63 16.91 0.11
CA LEU A 602 -11.82 16.65 -1.05
C LEU A 602 -11.19 17.95 -1.56
N PRO A 603 -9.95 17.90 -2.07
CA PRO A 603 -9.27 19.06 -2.63
C PRO A 603 -9.84 19.42 -4.03
N ILE A 604 -11.13 19.76 -4.10
CA ILE A 604 -11.90 20.08 -5.30
C ILE A 604 -12.42 21.52 -5.19
N SER A 605 -12.45 22.27 -6.29
CA SER A 605 -13.04 23.62 -6.32
C SER A 605 -13.72 23.91 -7.66
N LEU A 606 -15.04 23.75 -7.70
CA LEU A 606 -15.88 24.09 -8.86
C LEU A 606 -15.78 25.58 -9.24
N GLU A 607 -15.42 26.46 -8.30
CA GLU A 607 -15.13 27.85 -8.59
C GLU A 607 -13.83 28.01 -9.41
N GLN A 608 -12.77 27.29 -9.02
CA GLN A 608 -11.50 27.31 -9.77
C GLN A 608 -11.65 26.62 -11.14
N ASP A 609 -12.44 25.55 -11.24
CA ASP A 609 -12.80 24.93 -12.53
C ASP A 609 -13.49 25.95 -13.46
N GLY A 610 -14.44 26.72 -12.93
CA GLY A 610 -15.10 27.79 -13.67
C GLY A 610 -14.13 28.88 -14.13
N ARG A 611 -13.21 29.30 -13.25
CA ARG A 611 -12.16 30.28 -13.57
C ARG A 611 -11.19 29.76 -14.63
N PHE A 612 -10.84 28.49 -14.59
CA PHE A 612 -9.99 27.84 -15.60
C PHE A 612 -10.67 27.83 -16.98
N LEU A 613 -11.95 27.44 -17.05
CA LEU A 613 -12.73 27.51 -18.29
C LEU A 613 -12.86 28.95 -18.81
N SER A 614 -13.06 29.91 -17.91
CA SER A 614 -13.08 31.34 -18.25
C SER A 614 -11.74 31.83 -18.78
N ALA A 615 -10.62 31.34 -18.22
CA ALA A 615 -9.28 31.69 -18.68
C ALA A 615 -9.01 31.11 -20.08
N LEU A 616 -9.34 29.84 -20.32
CA LEU A 616 -9.28 29.23 -21.66
C LEU A 616 -10.10 30.01 -22.70
N LEU A 617 -11.34 30.39 -22.33
CA LEU A 617 -12.20 31.22 -23.17
C LEU A 617 -11.56 32.58 -23.49
N THR A 618 -10.83 33.17 -22.54
CA THR A 618 -10.17 34.46 -22.71
C THR A 618 -8.92 34.36 -23.59
N ILE A 619 -8.12 33.30 -23.41
CA ILE A 619 -6.85 33.08 -24.13
C ILE A 619 -7.10 32.67 -25.58
N GLU A 620 -7.97 31.69 -25.81
CA GLU A 620 -8.13 31.02 -27.12
C GLU A 620 -9.46 31.34 -27.81
N GLY A 621 -10.45 31.86 -27.08
CA GLY A 621 -11.76 32.22 -27.60
C GLY A 621 -12.78 31.08 -27.63
N ALA A 622 -14.05 31.45 -27.82
CA ALA A 622 -15.18 30.51 -27.78
C ALA A 622 -15.11 29.40 -28.84
N PRO A 623 -14.76 29.65 -30.12
CA PRO A 623 -14.68 28.60 -31.12
C PRO A 623 -13.63 27.53 -30.79
N TRP A 624 -12.51 27.94 -30.21
CA TRP A 624 -11.46 27.01 -29.80
C TRP A 624 -11.93 26.12 -28.65
N LEU A 625 -12.50 26.73 -27.59
CA LEU A 625 -12.95 25.98 -26.42
C LEU A 625 -14.08 25.01 -26.78
N GLU A 626 -15.01 25.42 -27.65
CA GLU A 626 -16.06 24.55 -28.18
C GLU A 626 -15.50 23.34 -28.92
N ALA A 627 -14.51 23.55 -29.80
CA ALA A 627 -13.88 22.46 -30.54
C ALA A 627 -13.14 21.49 -29.61
N ARG A 628 -12.37 21.99 -28.64
CA ARG A 628 -11.61 21.13 -27.71
C ARG A 628 -12.50 20.34 -26.76
N LEU A 629 -13.59 20.96 -26.26
CA LEU A 629 -14.59 20.23 -25.49
C LEU A 629 -15.29 19.18 -26.35
N GLY A 630 -15.59 19.48 -27.61
CA GLY A 630 -16.16 18.51 -28.55
C GLY A 630 -15.26 17.28 -28.76
N GLU A 631 -13.95 17.50 -28.94
CA GLU A 631 -12.96 16.41 -29.04
C GLU A 631 -12.87 15.57 -27.75
N SER A 632 -12.90 16.23 -26.59
CA SER A 632 -12.94 15.56 -25.29
C SER A 632 -14.22 14.70 -25.12
N VAL A 633 -15.37 15.24 -25.50
CA VAL A 633 -16.65 14.52 -25.49
C VAL A 633 -16.61 13.32 -26.43
N GLU A 634 -16.09 13.47 -27.65
CA GLU A 634 -15.99 12.36 -28.60
C GLU A 634 -15.06 11.24 -28.08
N LEU A 635 -13.90 11.60 -27.51
CA LEU A 635 -12.98 10.66 -26.88
C LEU A 635 -13.69 9.85 -25.79
N PHE A 636 -14.37 10.51 -24.86
CA PHE A 636 -15.02 9.81 -23.76
C PHE A 636 -16.31 9.09 -24.17
N GLN A 637 -16.97 9.52 -25.24
CA GLN A 637 -18.04 8.73 -25.86
C GLN A 637 -17.53 7.39 -26.39
N GLN A 638 -16.35 7.37 -27.02
CA GLN A 638 -15.70 6.14 -27.47
C GLN A 638 -15.31 5.25 -26.27
N ARG A 639 -14.76 5.84 -25.20
CA ARG A 639 -14.40 5.10 -23.96
C ARG A 639 -15.60 4.51 -23.24
N VAL A 640 -16.72 5.23 -23.16
CA VAL A 640 -17.99 4.70 -22.63
C VAL A 640 -18.45 3.52 -23.49
N ALA A 641 -18.41 3.64 -24.82
CA ALA A 641 -18.80 2.56 -25.71
C ALA A 641 -17.87 1.32 -25.61
N ALA A 642 -16.59 1.53 -25.30
CA ALA A 642 -15.61 0.48 -25.05
C ALA A 642 -15.69 -0.11 -23.62
N GLY A 643 -16.51 0.48 -22.74
CA GLY A 643 -16.63 0.06 -21.34
C GLY A 643 -15.42 0.43 -20.47
N GLU A 644 -14.59 1.37 -20.90
CA GLU A 644 -13.43 1.83 -20.15
C GLU A 644 -13.84 2.70 -18.95
N VAL A 645 -14.88 3.53 -19.11
CA VAL A 645 -15.43 4.40 -18.07
C VAL A 645 -16.92 4.15 -17.87
N SER A 646 -17.48 4.68 -16.78
CA SER A 646 -18.90 4.50 -16.44
C SER A 646 -19.86 5.07 -17.51
N PRO A 647 -21.02 4.43 -17.78
CA PRO A 647 -22.00 4.93 -18.75
C PRO A 647 -22.54 6.35 -18.49
N ASP A 648 -22.51 6.82 -17.25
CA ASP A 648 -22.95 8.16 -16.85
C ASP A 648 -21.86 9.24 -16.99
N PHE A 649 -20.65 8.89 -17.45
CA PHE A 649 -19.52 9.82 -17.54
C PHE A 649 -19.84 11.13 -18.25
N LEU A 650 -20.44 11.06 -19.45
CA LEU A 650 -20.75 12.25 -20.25
C LEU A 650 -21.81 13.14 -19.59
N GLU A 651 -22.75 12.54 -18.85
CA GLU A 651 -23.75 13.29 -18.09
C GLU A 651 -23.06 14.05 -16.95
N ARG A 652 -22.24 13.36 -16.15
CA ARG A 652 -21.51 13.99 -15.03
C ARG A 652 -20.56 15.06 -15.52
N TYR A 653 -19.85 14.79 -16.61
CA TYR A 653 -18.93 15.74 -17.22
C TYR A 653 -19.63 17.04 -17.61
N ARG A 654 -20.75 16.94 -18.34
CA ARG A 654 -21.55 18.11 -18.71
C ARG A 654 -22.04 18.87 -17.48
N GLU A 655 -22.60 18.17 -16.51
CA GLU A 655 -23.15 18.78 -15.30
C GLU A 655 -22.09 19.52 -14.49
N THR A 656 -20.90 18.95 -14.37
CA THR A 656 -19.78 19.61 -13.69
C THR A 656 -19.37 20.88 -14.41
N LEU A 657 -19.22 20.86 -15.74
CA LEU A 657 -18.88 22.06 -16.51
C LEU A 657 -19.95 23.16 -16.41
N GLU A 658 -21.24 22.80 -16.53
CA GLU A 658 -22.35 23.74 -16.39
C GLU A 658 -22.40 24.36 -14.99
N PHE A 659 -22.17 23.56 -13.96
CA PHE A 659 -22.18 24.01 -12.57
C PHE A 659 -20.96 24.89 -12.25
N ALA A 660 -19.77 24.52 -12.73
CA ALA A 660 -18.56 25.34 -12.63
C ALA A 660 -18.73 26.71 -13.30
N ALA A 661 -19.32 26.74 -14.52
CA ALA A 661 -19.63 28.00 -15.21
C ALA A 661 -20.59 28.90 -14.41
N ALA A 662 -21.51 28.32 -13.64
CA ALA A 662 -22.48 29.08 -12.84
C ALA A 662 -21.84 29.90 -11.70
N PHE A 663 -20.65 29.52 -11.21
CA PHE A 663 -19.91 30.27 -10.19
C PHE A 663 -19.32 31.59 -10.71
N LEU A 664 -19.17 31.75 -12.02
CA LEU A 664 -18.59 32.97 -12.60
C LEU A 664 -19.48 34.19 -12.35
N SER A 665 -18.93 35.24 -11.75
CA SER A 665 -19.65 36.47 -11.39
C SER A 665 -20.09 37.32 -12.60
N GLY A 666 -19.45 37.16 -13.77
CA GLY A 666 -19.77 37.89 -15.00
C GLY A 666 -20.93 37.26 -15.79
N GLY A 667 -22.06 37.96 -15.90
CA GLY A 667 -23.24 37.45 -16.61
C GLY A 667 -23.01 37.14 -18.10
N GLU A 668 -22.18 37.93 -18.78
CA GLU A 668 -21.84 37.72 -20.19
C GLU A 668 -20.92 36.51 -20.39
N THR A 669 -19.79 36.45 -19.68
CA THR A 669 -18.85 35.32 -19.71
C THR A 669 -19.55 34.01 -19.37
N ARG A 670 -20.39 34.01 -18.32
CA ARG A 670 -21.22 32.86 -17.95
C ARG A 670 -22.14 32.41 -19.08
N THR A 671 -22.80 33.36 -19.75
CA THR A 671 -23.72 33.06 -20.86
C THR A 671 -22.98 32.46 -22.04
N ILE A 672 -21.83 33.04 -22.41
CA ILE A 672 -20.98 32.53 -23.50
C ILE A 672 -20.49 31.12 -23.18
N LEU A 673 -19.92 30.91 -21.98
CA LEU A 673 -19.37 29.64 -21.57
C LEU A 673 -20.44 28.53 -21.52
N THR A 674 -21.60 28.83 -20.94
CA THR A 674 -22.74 27.89 -20.92
C THR A 674 -23.16 27.51 -22.34
N GLY A 675 -23.22 28.49 -23.25
CA GLY A 675 -23.52 28.22 -24.66
C GLY A 675 -22.48 27.36 -25.36
N VAL A 676 -21.19 27.60 -25.10
CA VAL A 676 -20.07 26.79 -25.59
C VAL A 676 -20.17 25.34 -25.11
N ILE A 677 -20.38 25.13 -23.81
CA ILE A 677 -20.54 23.80 -23.22
C ILE A 677 -21.72 23.07 -23.86
N ARG A 678 -22.90 23.68 -23.94
CA ARG A 678 -24.08 23.04 -24.54
C ARG A 678 -23.82 22.59 -25.99
N ARG A 679 -23.22 23.45 -26.82
CA ARG A 679 -22.92 23.12 -28.22
C ARG A 679 -21.88 22.00 -28.36
N ALA A 680 -20.85 21.99 -27.52
CA ALA A 680 -19.86 20.90 -27.49
C ALA A 680 -20.49 19.53 -27.20
N PHE A 681 -21.55 19.49 -26.39
CA PHE A 681 -22.34 18.29 -26.11
C PHE A 681 -23.52 18.06 -27.10
N GLY A 682 -23.59 18.82 -28.19
CA GLY A 682 -24.64 18.68 -29.20
C GLY A 682 -26.02 19.18 -28.77
N LEU A 683 -26.09 20.00 -27.71
CA LEU A 683 -27.32 20.58 -27.19
C LEU A 683 -27.57 21.98 -27.77
N SER A 684 -28.83 22.28 -28.07
CA SER A 684 -29.30 23.60 -28.52
C SER A 684 -29.47 24.61 -27.39
#